data_AF-A0A7X6QEJ4-F1
#
_entry.id   AF-A0A7X6QEJ4-F1
#
_cell.length_a   1.000
_cell.length_b   1.000
_cell.length_c   1.000
_cell.angle_alpha   90.00
_cell.angle_beta   90.00
_cell.angle_gamma   90.00
#
_symmetry.space_group_name_H-M   'P 1'
#
loop_
_entity.id
_entity.type
_entity.pdbx_description
1 polymer ?
#
loop_
_entity_poly.entity_id
_entity_poly.type
_entity_poly.pdbx_seq_one_letter_code
_entity_poly.pdbx_strand_id
1 'polypeptide(L)'
;MQVFFLALILILTALPPTQVDAAATPAGTAVNKIGQLNSVNTSALRSQPYINDGTLIERYSQGTRVEVFTEVTGEVWNGSDRWYYVRIVARNLYGYIHKNLVTLSGDAVDLSVPELDPAFEAALDAQGFPESYRPALRKLHAKYPGWSFVAFHAQDNTAGNPLLTLSRAVEAEYRPGVNLVPLTRNRSHRTYDSSHGYYYTTDQWKAYDAGSWVGASKEILAYCLDPRNFLTEETIFQFECLSYLPEVHTLEAVQDALAGSFMANTSVPVGPEDETSRGQNGTITYAEIFMDAAEKSNVNPLFLVHRCRTEVGNGKEGKLPVAVSGTVSGYESIYNFYNIGAYASDNPVIKGLEYAKFGYSRDGSGPSSAEKTKYLLPWSSQWKAIVGGAKWIGSGYIENGQDTSYLQKYWINGLKSAAFSHQYMGNVYAPSNESYQVYKSYQEAGILNKPYVFNIPVLTGLPSEPAPYPVGDLSRNNYLKSITLSKGSLSPAFHSEKYSYTATVDGSVDSLTISATTHHASCSIKNTGSKTLKTGLNTFTITAVAQNGEERVYTINVTRKESSSEPPSPPPDGIGATNGYKLVDSYLTNAWPADGRNKAGQILSSLELPEGHTATAYDLAGNEVSGDTPLGTGARLEIRKGDGSPAGTFWLVIYGDANGDGIINAIDLSYIIDSMVRGKSWTPAQNAALDANRDGTVNAIDLSYVIDSMVKGRPIKQD
;
A
#
# COMPACT_ATOMS: atom_id res chain seq x y z
N MET A 1 31.33 17.30 9.94
CA MET A 1 32.41 16.46 9.36
C MET A 1 31.75 15.19 8.83
N GLN A 2 32.01 14.86 7.55
CA GLN A 2 31.38 13.86 6.67
C GLN A 2 31.18 12.47 7.33
N VAL A 3 30.02 11.80 7.22
CA VAL A 3 29.47 11.00 6.10
C VAL A 3 30.47 10.02 5.50
N PHE A 4 30.29 8.72 5.77
CA PHE A 4 30.84 7.61 4.98
C PHE A 4 29.74 6.58 4.69
N PHE A 5 29.21 6.63 3.46
CA PHE A 5 28.58 5.48 2.80
C PHE A 5 29.62 4.92 1.84
N LEU A 6 29.97 3.64 2.00
CA LEU A 6 30.94 2.96 1.15
C LEU A 6 30.24 2.47 -0.13
N ALA A 7 30.59 3.07 -1.26
CA ALA A 7 30.26 2.57 -2.59
C ALA A 7 31.28 1.49 -2.99
N LEU A 8 30.79 0.31 -3.39
CA LEU A 8 31.61 -0.68 -4.08
C LEU A 8 31.13 -0.74 -5.54
N ILE A 9 31.95 -0.16 -6.42
CA ILE A 9 31.85 -0.23 -7.88
C ILE A 9 32.34 -1.62 -8.30
N LEU A 10 31.50 -2.43 -8.95
CA LEU A 10 31.94 -3.60 -9.70
C LEU A 10 31.85 -3.30 -11.19
N ILE A 11 32.99 -3.36 -11.86
CA ILE A 11 33.18 -3.11 -13.29
C ILE A 11 32.57 -4.27 -14.10
N LEU A 12 31.73 -3.91 -15.06
CA LEU A 12 31.18 -4.77 -16.11
C LEU A 12 32.31 -5.50 -16.86
N THR A 13 32.23 -6.82 -16.90
CA THR A 13 32.62 -7.58 -18.10
C THR A 13 31.33 -8.09 -18.73
N ALA A 14 31.11 -7.71 -19.98
CA ALA A 14 29.94 -8.12 -20.76
C ALA A 14 29.95 -9.64 -20.92
N LEU A 15 29.06 -10.31 -20.16
CA LEU A 15 28.64 -11.67 -20.48
C LEU A 15 27.73 -11.58 -21.72
N PRO A 16 27.81 -12.53 -22.67
CA PRO A 16 26.84 -12.62 -23.75
C PRO A 16 25.43 -12.77 -23.13
N PRO A 17 24.39 -12.25 -23.78
CA PRO A 17 23.04 -12.18 -23.21
C PRO A 17 22.59 -13.59 -22.84
N THR A 18 22.52 -13.83 -21.52
CA THR A 18 21.82 -14.99 -20.98
C THR A 18 20.37 -14.89 -21.41
N GLN A 19 19.89 -15.95 -22.06
CA GLN A 19 18.50 -16.22 -22.40
C GLN A 19 17.54 -15.51 -21.45
N VAL A 20 16.67 -14.67 -22.00
CA VAL A 20 15.37 -14.43 -21.37
C VAL A 20 14.52 -15.67 -21.66
N ASP A 21 14.94 -16.79 -21.07
CA ASP A 21 14.12 -17.97 -21.01
C ASP A 21 13.06 -17.73 -19.95
N ALA A 22 11.90 -18.34 -20.18
CA ALA A 22 10.92 -18.62 -19.16
C ALA A 22 11.60 -18.85 -17.80
N ALA A 23 11.01 -18.33 -16.72
CA ALA A 23 11.25 -18.91 -15.39
C ALA A 23 11.36 -20.43 -15.57
N ALA A 24 12.56 -20.98 -15.30
CA ALA A 24 12.98 -22.27 -15.81
C ALA A 24 11.82 -23.26 -15.73
N THR A 25 11.34 -23.71 -16.90
CA THR A 25 10.19 -24.61 -16.97
C THR A 25 10.42 -25.75 -15.97
N PRO A 26 9.43 -26.06 -15.11
CA PRO A 26 9.64 -27.02 -14.05
C PRO A 26 10.02 -28.37 -14.64
N ALA A 27 10.83 -29.16 -13.93
CA ALA A 27 11.20 -30.49 -14.39
C ALA A 27 9.94 -31.36 -14.60
N GLY A 28 9.79 -31.93 -15.79
CA GLY A 28 8.63 -32.73 -16.17
C GLY A 28 8.64 -33.13 -17.63
N THR A 29 7.53 -33.66 -18.13
CA THR A 29 7.38 -34.09 -19.52
C THR A 29 7.07 -32.89 -20.42
N ALA A 30 7.93 -32.60 -21.40
CA ALA A 30 7.70 -31.49 -22.33
C ALA A 30 6.41 -31.71 -23.15
N VAL A 31 5.62 -30.64 -23.30
CA VAL A 31 4.37 -30.61 -24.06
C VAL A 31 4.49 -29.63 -25.23
N ASN A 32 4.83 -28.37 -24.95
CA ASN A 32 5.04 -27.28 -25.93
C ASN A 32 3.91 -27.13 -26.96
N LYS A 33 2.66 -27.14 -26.48
CA LYS A 33 1.45 -27.00 -27.30
C LYS A 33 0.61 -25.81 -26.88
N ILE A 34 -0.08 -25.20 -27.84
CA ILE A 34 -1.13 -24.22 -27.55
C ILE A 34 -2.37 -25.00 -27.07
N GLY A 35 -3.20 -24.37 -26.25
CA GLY A 35 -4.47 -24.93 -25.80
C GLY A 35 -5.44 -23.86 -25.33
N GLN A 36 -6.58 -24.32 -24.81
CA GLN A 36 -7.61 -23.48 -24.22
C GLN A 36 -8.20 -24.12 -22.97
N LEU A 37 -8.66 -23.28 -22.05
CA LEU A 37 -9.35 -23.74 -20.85
C LEU A 37 -10.76 -24.25 -21.19
N ASN A 38 -11.14 -25.42 -20.68
CA ASN A 38 -12.35 -26.12 -21.12
C ASN A 38 -13.49 -26.15 -20.07
N SER A 39 -13.25 -25.64 -18.85
CA SER A 39 -14.23 -25.64 -17.76
C SER A 39 -15.29 -24.55 -17.92
N VAL A 40 -16.57 -24.96 -17.87
CA VAL A 40 -17.73 -24.04 -17.84
C VAL A 40 -17.79 -23.17 -16.58
N ASN A 41 -17.14 -23.59 -15.48
CA ASN A 41 -17.20 -22.89 -14.18
C ASN A 41 -15.98 -21.99 -13.89
N THR A 42 -15.00 -21.83 -14.77
CA THR A 42 -13.65 -21.27 -14.54
C THR A 42 -12.59 -22.30 -14.15
N SER A 43 -11.36 -22.00 -14.51
CA SER A 43 -10.15 -22.78 -14.23
C SER A 43 -9.20 -21.95 -13.37
N ALA A 44 -8.67 -22.54 -12.30
CA ALA A 44 -7.73 -21.88 -11.41
C ALA A 44 -6.29 -22.04 -11.91
N LEU A 45 -5.62 -20.93 -12.20
CA LEU A 45 -4.17 -20.87 -12.34
C LEU A 45 -3.55 -20.81 -10.95
N ARG A 46 -2.52 -21.63 -10.72
CA ARG A 46 -1.88 -21.76 -9.40
C ARG A 46 -0.38 -21.57 -9.46
N SER A 47 0.23 -21.11 -8.37
CA SER A 47 1.68 -20.97 -8.25
C SER A 47 2.39 -22.31 -8.02
N GLN A 48 1.64 -23.35 -7.63
CA GLN A 48 2.14 -24.70 -7.38
C GLN A 48 1.07 -25.73 -7.82
N PRO A 49 1.46 -26.98 -8.13
CA PRO A 49 0.53 -28.00 -8.64
C PRO A 49 -0.25 -28.70 -7.51
N TYR A 50 -0.85 -27.94 -6.59
CA TYR A 50 -1.73 -28.46 -5.54
C TYR A 50 -2.86 -27.48 -5.19
N ILE A 51 -3.94 -27.96 -4.60
CA ILE A 51 -5.19 -27.26 -4.39
C ILE A 51 -5.22 -26.67 -2.98
N ASN A 52 -4.61 -25.50 -2.83
CA ASN A 52 -4.66 -24.70 -1.61
C ASN A 52 -4.96 -23.23 -1.96
N ASP A 53 -5.76 -22.53 -1.15
CA ASP A 53 -6.07 -21.10 -1.34
C ASP A 53 -4.80 -20.24 -1.41
N GLY A 54 -3.73 -20.60 -0.69
CA GLY A 54 -2.43 -19.93 -0.75
C GLY A 54 -1.70 -20.05 -2.10
N THR A 55 -2.14 -20.95 -2.99
CA THR A 55 -1.54 -21.13 -4.32
C THR A 55 -2.33 -20.47 -5.45
N LEU A 56 -3.54 -19.99 -5.19
CA LEU A 56 -4.37 -19.42 -6.24
C LEU A 56 -3.75 -18.12 -6.78
N ILE A 57 -3.49 -18.08 -8.08
CA ILE A 57 -3.06 -16.87 -8.79
C ILE A 57 -4.30 -16.13 -9.29
N GLU A 58 -5.09 -16.75 -10.16
CA GLU A 58 -6.29 -16.16 -10.74
C GLU A 58 -7.21 -17.26 -11.29
N ARG A 59 -8.48 -16.93 -11.52
CA ARG A 59 -9.44 -17.79 -12.21
C ARG A 59 -9.73 -17.23 -13.59
N TYR A 60 -9.76 -18.11 -14.58
CA TYR A 60 -9.99 -17.78 -15.98
C TYR A 60 -11.20 -18.52 -16.53
N SER A 61 -11.94 -17.87 -17.43
CA SER A 61 -13.13 -18.42 -18.06
C SER A 61 -12.80 -19.53 -19.07
N GLN A 62 -13.83 -20.24 -19.50
CA GLN A 62 -13.73 -21.14 -20.65
C GLN A 62 -13.22 -20.39 -21.89
N GLY A 63 -12.45 -21.06 -22.74
CA GLY A 63 -11.89 -20.52 -23.98
C GLY A 63 -10.64 -19.67 -23.82
N THR A 64 -10.22 -19.34 -22.58
CA THR A 64 -8.96 -18.61 -22.37
C THR A 64 -7.79 -19.40 -22.97
N ARG A 65 -7.03 -18.74 -23.85
CA ARG A 65 -5.87 -19.32 -24.53
C ARG A 65 -4.72 -19.52 -23.55
N VAL A 66 -4.10 -20.69 -23.63
CA VAL A 66 -2.92 -21.07 -22.86
C VAL A 66 -1.84 -21.61 -23.78
N GLU A 67 -0.60 -21.36 -23.40
CA GLU A 67 0.55 -22.10 -23.92
C GLU A 67 1.01 -23.07 -22.85
N VAL A 68 1.10 -24.35 -23.20
CA VAL A 68 1.43 -25.44 -22.29
C VAL A 68 2.86 -25.88 -22.56
N PHE A 69 3.72 -25.76 -21.56
CA PHE A 69 5.15 -26.08 -21.71
C PHE A 69 5.47 -27.47 -21.19
N THR A 70 5.00 -27.79 -19.99
CA THR A 70 5.42 -29.01 -19.29
C THR A 70 4.26 -29.66 -18.54
N GLU A 71 4.20 -30.98 -18.54
CA GLU A 71 3.36 -31.78 -17.65
C GLU A 71 4.17 -32.24 -16.43
N VAL A 72 3.60 -32.05 -15.23
CA VAL A 72 4.20 -32.39 -13.94
C VAL A 72 3.25 -33.25 -13.10
N THR A 73 3.80 -33.87 -12.05
CA THR A 73 3.03 -34.55 -11.00
C THR A 73 2.66 -33.54 -9.91
N GLY A 74 1.43 -33.59 -9.41
CA GLY A 74 0.93 -32.74 -8.33
C GLY A 74 -0.13 -33.43 -7.46
N GLU A 75 -0.97 -32.64 -6.79
CA GLU A 75 -2.08 -33.16 -6.00
C GLU A 75 -3.13 -33.83 -6.90
N VAL A 76 -3.69 -34.96 -6.43
CA VAL A 76 -4.75 -35.69 -7.13
C VAL A 76 -6.04 -34.87 -7.13
N TRP A 77 -6.57 -34.59 -8.32
CA TRP A 77 -7.88 -33.98 -8.50
C TRP A 77 -8.66 -34.66 -9.62
N ASN A 78 -9.93 -34.97 -9.34
CA ASN A 78 -10.82 -35.65 -10.28
C ASN A 78 -10.17 -36.88 -10.95
N GLY A 79 -9.50 -37.72 -10.15
CA GLY A 79 -8.90 -38.98 -10.59
C GLY A 79 -7.53 -38.89 -11.28
N SER A 80 -6.92 -37.70 -11.38
CA SER A 80 -5.60 -37.50 -12.00
C SER A 80 -4.69 -36.68 -11.09
N ASP A 81 -3.39 -36.99 -11.07
CA ASP A 81 -2.33 -36.22 -10.42
C ASP A 81 -1.52 -35.37 -11.42
N ARG A 82 -1.96 -35.31 -12.69
CA ARG A 82 -1.27 -34.59 -13.76
C ARG A 82 -1.67 -33.11 -13.81
N TRP A 83 -0.66 -32.25 -13.83
CA TRP A 83 -0.81 -30.80 -13.95
C TRP A 83 0.01 -30.28 -15.13
N TYR A 84 -0.46 -29.22 -15.76
CA TYR A 84 0.29 -28.50 -16.78
C TYR A 84 0.87 -27.22 -16.20
N TYR A 85 2.15 -26.97 -16.46
CA TYR A 85 2.76 -25.66 -16.35
C TYR A 85 2.49 -24.88 -17.64
N VAL A 86 1.79 -23.76 -17.50
CA VAL A 86 1.22 -22.99 -18.60
C VAL A 86 1.54 -21.51 -18.49
N ARG A 87 1.42 -20.80 -19.61
CA ARG A 87 1.28 -19.34 -19.67
C ARG A 87 -0.13 -19.00 -20.12
N ILE A 88 -0.80 -18.15 -19.36
CA ILE A 88 -2.02 -17.46 -19.78
C ILE A 88 -1.59 -16.27 -20.64
N VAL A 89 -1.88 -16.33 -21.94
CA VAL A 89 -1.38 -15.36 -22.93
C VAL A 89 -1.88 -13.95 -22.61
N ALA A 90 -3.19 -13.80 -22.38
CA ALA A 90 -3.85 -12.52 -22.11
C ALA A 90 -3.34 -11.73 -20.89
N ARG A 91 -2.54 -12.35 -20.00
CA ARG A 91 -1.94 -11.68 -18.83
C ARG A 91 -0.42 -11.88 -18.76
N ASN A 92 0.14 -12.65 -19.69
CA ASN A 92 1.51 -13.15 -19.63
C ASN A 92 1.85 -13.82 -18.28
N LEU A 93 0.88 -14.51 -17.66
CA LEU A 93 1.05 -15.13 -16.34
C LEU A 93 1.34 -16.61 -16.43
N TYR A 94 2.36 -17.04 -15.70
CA TYR A 94 2.78 -18.43 -15.63
C TYR A 94 2.26 -19.10 -14.36
N GLY A 95 1.98 -20.40 -14.45
CA GLY A 95 1.55 -21.19 -13.31
C GLY A 95 1.09 -22.59 -13.71
N TYR A 96 0.43 -23.26 -12.78
CA TYR A 96 -0.04 -24.63 -12.91
C TYR A 96 -1.56 -24.65 -13.06
N ILE A 97 -2.04 -25.41 -14.04
CA ILE A 97 -3.45 -25.73 -14.23
C ILE A 97 -3.60 -27.24 -14.28
N HIS A 98 -4.61 -27.78 -13.61
CA HIS A 98 -4.84 -29.21 -13.63
C HIS A 98 -5.15 -29.68 -15.06
N LYS A 99 -4.55 -30.80 -15.50
CA LYS A 99 -4.62 -31.28 -16.89
C LYS A 99 -6.04 -31.37 -17.45
N ASN A 100 -6.99 -31.88 -16.66
CA ASN A 100 -8.38 -32.04 -17.07
C ASN A 100 -9.09 -30.71 -17.44
N LEU A 101 -8.54 -29.56 -17.07
CA LEU A 101 -9.09 -28.23 -17.34
C LEU A 101 -8.58 -27.61 -18.65
N VAL A 102 -7.68 -28.29 -19.37
CA VAL A 102 -7.04 -27.77 -20.59
C VAL A 102 -7.30 -28.71 -21.76
N THR A 103 -7.79 -28.15 -22.86
CA THR A 103 -7.85 -28.81 -24.16
C THR A 103 -6.70 -28.29 -25.01
N LEU A 104 -5.75 -29.16 -25.38
CA LEU A 104 -4.65 -28.80 -26.28
C LEU A 104 -5.15 -28.67 -27.73
N SER A 105 -4.61 -27.70 -28.47
CA SER A 105 -4.71 -27.67 -29.92
C SER A 105 -3.57 -28.49 -30.55
N GLY A 106 -3.63 -28.68 -31.87
CA GLY A 106 -2.55 -29.32 -32.62
C GLY A 106 -1.30 -28.45 -32.75
N ASP A 107 -1.42 -27.15 -32.48
CA ASP A 107 -0.40 -26.14 -32.77
C ASP A 107 0.71 -26.14 -31.72
N ALA A 108 1.95 -25.91 -32.18
CA ALA A 108 3.10 -25.77 -31.30
C ALA A 108 3.16 -24.36 -30.71
N VAL A 109 3.69 -24.25 -29.49
CA VAL A 109 4.12 -22.94 -28.96
C VAL A 109 5.31 -22.47 -29.77
N ASP A 110 5.30 -21.21 -30.19
CA ASP A 110 6.46 -20.59 -30.81
C ASP A 110 7.53 -20.30 -29.73
N LEU A 111 8.53 -21.18 -29.67
CA LEU A 111 9.68 -21.08 -28.78
C LEU A 111 10.90 -20.49 -29.50
N SER A 112 10.75 -20.06 -30.76
CA SER A 112 11.87 -19.51 -31.51
C SER A 112 12.31 -18.17 -30.92
N VAL A 113 13.63 -17.94 -30.96
CA VAL A 113 14.20 -16.63 -30.72
C VAL A 113 14.31 -15.96 -32.09
N PRO A 114 13.62 -14.83 -32.32
CA PRO A 114 13.75 -14.12 -33.59
C PRO A 114 15.19 -13.74 -33.87
N GLU A 115 15.61 -13.85 -35.13
CA GLU A 115 16.88 -13.28 -35.56
C GLU A 115 16.87 -11.75 -35.35
N LEU A 116 18.04 -11.18 -35.05
CA LEU A 116 18.15 -9.75 -34.87
C LEU A 116 18.02 -9.04 -36.22
N ASP A 117 17.03 -8.17 -36.35
CA ASP A 117 16.88 -7.23 -37.45
C ASP A 117 17.68 -5.95 -37.12
N PRO A 118 18.79 -5.64 -37.84
CA PRO A 118 19.62 -4.49 -37.51
C PRO A 118 18.89 -3.14 -37.64
N ALA A 119 17.93 -3.02 -38.55
CA ALA A 119 17.15 -1.79 -38.71
C ALA A 119 16.19 -1.61 -37.54
N PHE A 120 15.58 -2.71 -37.09
CA PHE A 120 14.73 -2.71 -35.90
C PHE A 120 15.51 -2.37 -34.64
N GLU A 121 16.68 -2.98 -34.41
CA GLU A 121 17.53 -2.66 -33.26
C GLU A 121 17.97 -1.20 -33.26
N ALA A 122 18.37 -0.66 -34.42
CA ALA A 122 18.73 0.75 -34.54
C ALA A 122 17.54 1.68 -34.23
N ALA A 123 16.31 1.30 -34.61
CA ALA A 123 15.11 2.03 -34.26
C ALA A 123 14.80 1.98 -32.75
N LEU A 124 15.02 0.83 -32.10
CA LEU A 124 14.87 0.71 -30.64
C LEU A 124 15.93 1.53 -29.89
N ASP A 125 17.17 1.55 -30.37
CA ASP A 125 18.27 2.36 -29.84
C ASP A 125 17.98 3.86 -29.95
N ALA A 126 17.58 4.32 -31.13
CA ALA A 126 17.27 5.72 -31.39
C ALA A 126 16.14 6.23 -30.50
N GLN A 127 15.20 5.35 -30.15
CA GLN A 127 14.08 5.65 -29.27
C GLN A 127 14.39 5.40 -27.78
N GLY A 128 15.56 4.89 -27.44
CA GLY A 128 15.97 4.69 -26.05
C GLY A 128 15.22 3.58 -25.33
N PHE A 129 14.79 2.52 -26.02
CA PHE A 129 14.21 1.34 -25.37
C PHE A 129 15.28 0.54 -24.59
N PRO A 130 15.09 0.30 -23.28
CA PRO A 130 15.98 -0.55 -22.50
C PRO A 130 15.94 -2.02 -22.96
N GLU A 131 17.02 -2.78 -22.75
CA GLU A 131 17.09 -4.20 -23.12
C GLU A 131 15.94 -5.03 -22.50
N SER A 132 15.45 -4.66 -21.31
CA SER A 132 14.35 -5.36 -20.64
C SER A 132 13.00 -5.31 -21.41
N TYR A 133 12.86 -4.47 -22.43
CA TYR A 133 11.68 -4.41 -23.31
C TYR A 133 11.89 -5.23 -24.59
N ARG A 134 13.12 -5.29 -25.09
CA ARG A 134 13.42 -5.71 -26.46
C ARG A 134 13.05 -7.16 -26.79
N PRO A 135 13.25 -8.16 -25.92
CA PRO A 135 12.87 -9.54 -26.22
C PRO A 135 11.40 -9.68 -26.63
N ALA A 136 10.50 -8.97 -25.96
CA ALA A 136 9.08 -9.00 -26.29
C ALA A 136 8.79 -8.25 -27.60
N LEU A 137 9.41 -7.08 -27.79
CA LEU A 137 9.26 -6.29 -29.01
C LEU A 137 9.78 -7.01 -30.26
N ARG A 138 10.93 -7.71 -30.17
CA ARG A 138 11.48 -8.54 -31.25
C ARG A 138 10.49 -9.63 -31.68
N LYS A 139 9.85 -10.31 -30.71
CA LYS A 139 8.83 -11.34 -30.99
C LYS A 139 7.63 -10.76 -31.71
N LEU A 140 7.16 -9.58 -31.30
CA LEU A 140 6.04 -8.89 -31.94
C LEU A 140 6.40 -8.39 -33.34
N HIS A 141 7.59 -7.79 -33.52
CA HIS A 141 8.10 -7.34 -34.81
C HIS A 141 8.25 -8.49 -35.81
N ALA A 142 8.85 -9.61 -35.38
CA ALA A 142 9.02 -10.78 -36.23
C ALA A 142 7.68 -11.37 -36.68
N LYS A 143 6.66 -11.34 -35.81
CA LYS A 143 5.31 -11.82 -36.12
C LYS A 143 4.50 -10.83 -36.96
N TYR A 144 4.65 -9.54 -36.68
CA TYR A 144 3.88 -8.45 -37.28
C TYR A 144 4.83 -7.33 -37.73
N PRO A 145 5.52 -7.50 -38.89
CA PRO A 145 6.56 -6.56 -39.33
C PRO A 145 6.03 -5.17 -39.72
N GLY A 146 4.71 -5.03 -39.92
CA GLY A 146 4.04 -3.74 -40.14
C GLY A 146 3.76 -2.94 -38.86
N TRP A 147 3.98 -3.54 -37.68
CA TRP A 147 3.76 -2.86 -36.40
C TRP A 147 4.96 -1.96 -36.06
N SER A 148 4.67 -0.75 -35.61
CA SER A 148 5.66 0.25 -35.19
C SER A 148 5.58 0.48 -33.69
N PHE A 149 6.73 0.48 -33.02
CA PHE A 149 6.81 0.67 -31.57
C PHE A 149 7.48 2.00 -31.28
N VAL A 150 6.78 2.88 -30.59
CA VAL A 150 7.21 4.24 -30.29
C VAL A 150 7.43 4.41 -28.79
N ALA A 151 8.62 4.86 -28.37
CA ALA A 151 8.91 5.08 -26.96
C ALA A 151 8.25 6.37 -26.44
N PHE A 152 7.44 6.24 -25.40
CA PHE A 152 6.86 7.36 -24.66
C PHE A 152 7.61 7.58 -23.34
N HIS A 153 8.54 8.54 -23.35
CA HIS A 153 9.36 8.89 -22.19
C HIS A 153 8.62 9.84 -21.24
N ALA A 154 7.84 9.27 -20.32
CA ALA A 154 7.14 10.05 -19.30
C ALA A 154 8.13 10.77 -18.37
N GLN A 155 7.82 12.01 -17.99
CA GLN A 155 8.65 12.82 -17.09
C GLN A 155 7.92 13.10 -15.77
N ASP A 156 8.66 13.17 -14.67
CA ASP A 156 8.14 13.63 -13.38
C ASP A 156 8.22 15.17 -13.30
N ASN A 157 7.25 15.80 -12.66
CA ASN A 157 7.20 17.26 -12.49
C ASN A 157 7.94 17.71 -11.22
N THR A 158 9.15 17.20 -11.07
CA THR A 158 10.07 17.56 -9.99
C THR A 158 11.26 18.32 -10.57
N ALA A 159 12.10 18.91 -9.70
CA ALA A 159 13.20 19.76 -10.15
C ALA A 159 14.08 19.06 -11.20
N GLY A 160 14.17 19.65 -12.40
CA GLY A 160 14.93 19.09 -13.52
C GLY A 160 14.15 18.15 -14.45
N ASN A 161 12.85 17.93 -14.20
CA ASN A 161 11.95 17.11 -15.01
C ASN A 161 12.52 15.75 -15.42
N PRO A 162 13.02 14.94 -14.45
CA PRO A 162 13.65 13.66 -14.76
C PRO A 162 12.65 12.69 -15.40
N LEU A 163 13.17 11.66 -16.06
CA LEU A 163 12.33 10.53 -16.50
C LEU A 163 11.61 9.91 -15.30
N LEU A 164 10.34 9.60 -15.49
CA LEU A 164 9.50 9.05 -14.43
C LEU A 164 10.00 7.66 -14.03
N THR A 165 10.14 7.43 -12.72
CA THR A 165 10.45 6.11 -12.19
C THR A 165 9.18 5.30 -11.90
N LEU A 166 9.25 3.97 -11.98
CA LEU A 166 8.11 3.11 -11.60
C LEU A 166 7.63 3.38 -10.17
N SER A 167 8.55 3.45 -9.20
CA SER A 167 8.20 3.73 -7.81
C SER A 167 7.49 5.08 -7.65
N ARG A 168 7.95 6.12 -8.35
CA ARG A 168 7.30 7.44 -8.32
C ARG A 168 5.90 7.40 -8.91
N ALA A 169 5.70 6.66 -10.00
CA ALA A 169 4.38 6.47 -10.61
C ALA A 169 3.43 5.72 -9.66
N VAL A 170 3.89 4.65 -9.02
CA VAL A 170 3.12 3.88 -8.04
C VAL A 170 2.68 4.77 -6.87
N GLU A 171 3.59 5.56 -6.30
CA GLU A 171 3.24 6.47 -5.19
C GLU A 171 2.25 7.57 -5.63
N ALA A 172 2.38 8.09 -6.85
CA ALA A 172 1.44 9.08 -7.37
C ALA A 172 0.03 8.50 -7.57
N GLU A 173 -0.04 7.23 -7.99
CA GLU A 173 -1.28 6.52 -8.28
C GLU A 173 -1.95 5.95 -7.03
N TYR A 174 -1.17 5.66 -5.99
CA TYR A 174 -1.63 5.04 -4.76
C TYR A 174 -2.42 6.02 -3.88
N ARG A 175 -3.63 6.37 -4.33
CA ARG A 175 -4.54 7.32 -3.69
C ARG A 175 -5.89 6.68 -3.37
N PRO A 176 -6.51 7.03 -2.21
CA PRO A 176 -7.79 6.49 -1.81
C PRO A 176 -8.88 6.78 -2.84
N GLY A 177 -9.59 5.74 -3.29
CA GLY A 177 -10.75 5.88 -4.19
C GLY A 177 -10.43 6.15 -5.66
N VAL A 178 -9.16 6.24 -6.05
CA VAL A 178 -8.79 6.48 -7.45
C VAL A 178 -8.55 5.17 -8.18
N ASN A 179 -7.66 4.32 -7.66
CA ASN A 179 -7.33 3.04 -8.28
C ASN A 179 -7.97 1.90 -7.49
N LEU A 180 -8.81 1.13 -8.18
CA LEU A 180 -9.73 0.19 -7.58
C LEU A 180 -9.59 -1.21 -8.17
N VAL A 181 -9.87 -2.20 -7.33
CA VAL A 181 -10.02 -3.61 -7.69
C VAL A 181 -11.36 -4.13 -7.18
N PRO A 182 -12.00 -5.12 -7.84
CA PRO A 182 -13.18 -5.77 -7.29
C PRO A 182 -12.88 -6.54 -6.00
N LEU A 183 -13.83 -6.55 -5.06
CA LEU A 183 -13.82 -7.37 -3.84
C LEU A 183 -13.77 -8.87 -4.10
N THR A 184 -13.93 -9.32 -5.33
CA THR A 184 -13.77 -10.72 -5.73
C THR A 184 -12.33 -11.08 -6.10
N ARG A 185 -11.43 -10.10 -6.26
CA ARG A 185 -10.00 -10.34 -6.52
C ARG A 185 -9.28 -10.78 -5.25
N ASN A 186 -8.19 -11.54 -5.39
CA ASN A 186 -7.38 -11.99 -4.25
C ASN A 186 -7.00 -10.82 -3.32
N ARG A 187 -6.91 -11.08 -2.02
CA ARG A 187 -6.53 -10.08 -1.01
C ARG A 187 -5.18 -9.41 -1.30
N SER A 188 -4.25 -10.08 -1.98
CA SER A 188 -2.97 -9.50 -2.44
C SER A 188 -3.13 -8.27 -3.37
N HIS A 189 -4.29 -8.13 -4.02
CA HIS A 189 -4.61 -7.01 -4.91
C HIS A 189 -5.22 -5.82 -4.19
N ARG A 190 -5.63 -5.99 -2.93
CA ARG A 190 -6.37 -4.99 -2.17
C ARG A 190 -5.41 -4.33 -1.21
N THR A 191 -5.57 -3.02 -1.03
CA THR A 191 -4.76 -2.30 -0.03
C THR A 191 -5.11 -2.75 1.39
N TYR A 192 -4.09 -2.93 2.23
CA TYR A 192 -4.22 -3.11 3.67
C TYR A 192 -3.88 -1.82 4.45
N ASP A 193 -3.74 -0.70 3.74
CA ASP A 193 -3.51 0.62 4.33
C ASP A 193 -4.83 1.18 4.84
N SER A 194 -4.85 1.53 6.13
CA SER A 194 -6.04 2.07 6.79
C SER A 194 -6.44 3.44 6.23
N SER A 195 -5.48 4.22 5.72
CA SER A 195 -5.76 5.50 5.08
C SER A 195 -6.38 5.36 3.68
N HIS A 196 -6.28 4.16 3.07
CA HIS A 196 -6.87 3.83 1.76
C HIS A 196 -8.08 2.89 1.87
N GLY A 197 -8.64 2.76 3.07
CA GLY A 197 -9.94 2.16 3.28
C GLY A 197 -9.93 0.72 3.78
N TYR A 198 -8.87 0.23 4.42
CA TYR A 198 -8.91 -1.05 5.13
C TYR A 198 -9.10 -0.89 6.65
N TYR A 199 -10.07 -1.58 7.23
CA TYR A 199 -10.41 -1.49 8.66
C TYR A 199 -9.99 -2.76 9.39
N TYR A 200 -8.81 -2.74 10.02
CA TYR A 200 -8.27 -3.90 10.76
C TYR A 200 -9.19 -4.39 11.89
N THR A 201 -10.01 -3.52 12.48
CA THR A 201 -10.90 -3.86 13.60
C THR A 201 -12.12 -4.67 13.19
N THR A 202 -12.62 -4.46 11.96
CA THR A 202 -13.79 -5.16 11.39
C THR A 202 -13.41 -6.15 10.29
N ASP A 203 -12.16 -6.17 9.86
CA ASP A 203 -11.66 -6.96 8.74
C ASP A 203 -12.39 -6.65 7.41
N GLN A 204 -12.75 -5.37 7.21
CA GLN A 204 -13.50 -4.93 6.04
C GLN A 204 -12.73 -3.90 5.21
N TRP A 205 -13.00 -3.89 3.91
CA TRP A 205 -12.58 -2.83 3.01
C TRP A 205 -13.74 -1.86 2.76
N LYS A 206 -13.43 -0.57 2.71
CA LYS A 206 -14.32 0.48 2.24
C LYS A 206 -14.59 0.27 0.75
N ALA A 207 -15.86 0.09 0.40
CA ALA A 207 -16.31 0.17 -0.98
C ALA A 207 -16.30 1.64 -1.44
N TYR A 208 -15.65 1.92 -2.57
CA TYR A 208 -15.57 3.23 -3.19
C TYR A 208 -16.55 3.41 -4.35
N ASP A 209 -16.87 2.31 -5.06
CA ASP A 209 -17.77 2.33 -6.20
C ASP A 209 -18.59 1.03 -6.29
N ALA A 210 -19.82 1.14 -6.79
CA ALA A 210 -20.78 0.05 -7.03
C ALA A 210 -20.84 -1.03 -5.93
N GLY A 211 -20.66 -0.62 -4.65
CA GLY A 211 -20.68 -1.48 -3.47
C GLY A 211 -19.63 -2.59 -3.40
N SER A 212 -18.77 -2.73 -4.41
CA SER A 212 -17.90 -3.90 -4.59
C SER A 212 -16.47 -3.57 -5.02
N TRP A 213 -16.15 -2.30 -5.29
CA TRP A 213 -14.82 -1.87 -5.68
C TRP A 213 -14.06 -1.25 -4.50
N VAL A 214 -12.84 -1.71 -4.25
CA VAL A 214 -12.01 -1.33 -3.11
C VAL A 214 -10.63 -0.87 -3.56
N GLY A 215 -9.90 -0.17 -2.68
CA GLY A 215 -8.57 0.34 -3.01
C GLY A 215 -7.59 -0.76 -3.46
N ALA A 216 -6.87 -0.50 -4.54
CA ALA A 216 -5.82 -1.37 -5.06
C ALA A 216 -4.57 -1.34 -4.18
N SER A 217 -3.86 -2.47 -4.08
CA SER A 217 -2.55 -2.56 -3.43
C SER A 217 -1.45 -1.88 -4.27
N LYS A 218 -0.32 -1.53 -3.64
CA LYS A 218 0.83 -0.96 -4.38
C LYS A 218 1.41 -1.98 -5.35
N GLU A 219 1.39 -3.25 -4.98
CA GLU A 219 1.92 -4.36 -5.75
C GLU A 219 1.15 -4.55 -7.05
N ILE A 220 -0.20 -4.49 -7.02
CA ILE A 220 -0.98 -4.59 -8.27
C ILE A 220 -0.84 -3.34 -9.14
N LEU A 221 -0.71 -2.16 -8.53
CA LEU A 221 -0.41 -0.94 -9.26
C LEU A 221 0.94 -1.02 -9.96
N ALA A 222 1.98 -1.52 -9.29
CA ALA A 222 3.30 -1.72 -9.89
C ALA A 222 3.24 -2.69 -11.08
N TYR A 223 2.53 -3.81 -10.95
CA TYR A 223 2.30 -4.74 -12.08
C TYR A 223 1.62 -4.04 -13.26
N CYS A 224 0.55 -3.28 -13.01
CA CYS A 224 -0.20 -2.64 -14.07
C CYS A 224 0.50 -1.43 -14.71
N LEU A 225 1.38 -0.75 -13.96
CA LEU A 225 2.15 0.40 -14.45
C LEU A 225 3.45 0.00 -15.16
N ASP A 226 3.90 -1.24 -15.03
CA ASP A 226 5.07 -1.75 -15.73
C ASP A 226 4.69 -2.22 -17.15
N PRO A 227 5.05 -1.47 -18.22
CA PRO A 227 4.58 -1.76 -19.56
C PRO A 227 5.10 -3.11 -20.10
N ARG A 228 6.22 -3.60 -19.57
CA ARG A 228 6.82 -4.88 -19.95
C ARG A 228 5.90 -6.07 -19.69
N ASN A 229 4.96 -5.95 -18.74
CA ASN A 229 3.95 -6.97 -18.46
C ASN A 229 2.93 -7.15 -19.60
N PHE A 230 2.86 -6.21 -20.53
CA PHE A 230 1.80 -6.13 -21.53
C PHE A 230 2.29 -6.10 -22.98
N LEU A 231 3.55 -6.45 -23.21
CA LEU A 231 4.12 -6.57 -24.55
C LEU A 231 3.85 -7.97 -25.13
N THR A 232 2.56 -8.28 -25.27
CA THR A 232 2.09 -9.51 -25.94
C THR A 232 1.10 -9.15 -27.05
N GLU A 233 0.88 -10.06 -28.00
CA GLU A 233 -0.05 -9.80 -29.10
C GLU A 233 -1.48 -9.50 -28.64
N GLU A 234 -1.88 -10.01 -27.47
CA GLU A 234 -3.23 -9.87 -26.93
C GLU A 234 -3.40 -8.62 -26.05
N THR A 235 -2.30 -8.04 -25.54
CA THR A 235 -2.35 -6.96 -24.55
C THR A 235 -1.67 -5.66 -24.98
N ILE A 236 -0.90 -5.66 -26.07
CA ILE A 236 -0.18 -4.48 -26.55
C ILE A 236 -1.10 -3.36 -27.04
N PHE A 237 -2.33 -3.66 -27.47
CA PHE A 237 -3.29 -2.65 -27.94
C PHE A 237 -3.70 -1.62 -26.88
N GLN A 238 -3.34 -1.82 -25.60
CA GLN A 238 -3.48 -0.75 -24.60
C GLN A 238 -2.55 0.44 -24.86
N PHE A 239 -1.52 0.22 -25.68
CA PHE A 239 -0.56 1.22 -26.15
C PHE A 239 -0.85 1.66 -27.59
N GLU A 240 -1.92 1.18 -28.25
CA GLU A 240 -2.28 1.62 -29.60
C GLU A 240 -2.47 3.14 -29.63
N CYS A 241 -1.82 3.79 -30.60
CA CYS A 241 -1.97 5.22 -30.85
C CYS A 241 -3.42 5.53 -31.22
N LEU A 242 -4.06 6.36 -30.41
CA LEU A 242 -5.46 6.74 -30.60
C LEU A 242 -5.61 7.99 -31.46
N SER A 243 -4.51 8.69 -31.78
CA SER A 243 -4.49 9.80 -32.72
C SER A 243 -4.54 9.31 -34.17
N TYR A 244 -5.10 10.12 -35.06
CA TYR A 244 -5.15 9.79 -36.48
C TYR A 244 -3.79 9.99 -37.16
N LEU A 245 -3.26 8.91 -37.71
CA LEU A 245 -2.07 8.88 -38.55
C LEU A 245 -2.43 8.50 -40.01
N PRO A 246 -2.45 9.44 -40.97
CA PRO A 246 -2.87 9.16 -42.36
C PRO A 246 -1.96 8.15 -43.09
N GLU A 247 -0.71 7.99 -42.66
CA GLU A 247 0.25 7.02 -43.18
C GLU A 247 -0.07 5.56 -42.78
N VAL A 248 -0.86 5.36 -41.73
CA VAL A 248 -1.19 4.05 -41.15
C VAL A 248 -2.67 3.73 -41.34
N HIS A 249 -3.53 4.73 -41.11
CA HIS A 249 -4.97 4.59 -41.17
C HIS A 249 -5.49 4.85 -42.59
N THR A 250 -5.71 3.77 -43.33
CA THR A 250 -6.19 3.83 -44.71
C THR A 250 -7.68 3.50 -44.81
N LEU A 251 -8.33 3.97 -45.87
CA LEU A 251 -9.73 3.62 -46.16
C LEU A 251 -9.93 2.10 -46.27
N GLU A 252 -8.99 1.39 -46.88
CA GLU A 252 -9.02 -0.07 -47.01
C GLU A 252 -9.03 -0.76 -45.64
N ALA A 253 -8.15 -0.35 -44.72
CA ALA A 253 -8.11 -0.93 -43.38
C ALA A 253 -9.43 -0.70 -42.62
N VAL A 254 -10.06 0.47 -42.80
CA VAL A 254 -11.37 0.76 -42.21
C VAL A 254 -12.48 -0.09 -42.84
N GLN A 255 -12.45 -0.30 -44.16
CA GLN A 255 -13.38 -1.19 -44.86
C GLN A 255 -13.28 -2.62 -44.33
N ASP A 256 -12.06 -3.15 -44.19
CA ASP A 256 -11.81 -4.48 -43.62
C ASP A 256 -12.29 -4.57 -42.17
N ALA A 257 -12.03 -3.54 -41.35
CA ALA A 257 -12.46 -3.47 -39.96
C ALA A 257 -14.00 -3.45 -39.79
N LEU A 258 -14.74 -3.01 -40.81
CA LEU A 258 -16.20 -3.00 -40.81
C LEU A 258 -16.80 -4.33 -41.24
N ALA A 259 -16.01 -5.28 -41.77
CA ALA A 259 -16.49 -6.57 -42.24
C ALA A 259 -17.33 -7.30 -41.17
N GLY A 260 -18.42 -7.94 -41.63
CA GLY A 260 -19.35 -8.65 -40.74
C GLY A 260 -20.26 -7.76 -39.88
N SER A 261 -20.30 -6.44 -40.13
CA SER A 261 -21.27 -5.52 -39.50
C SER A 261 -22.27 -4.98 -40.51
N PHE A 262 -23.37 -4.39 -40.05
CA PHE A 262 -24.35 -3.69 -40.91
C PHE A 262 -23.74 -2.53 -41.73
N MET A 263 -22.58 -2.03 -41.31
CA MET A 263 -21.86 -0.92 -41.96
C MET A 263 -20.98 -1.39 -43.12
N ALA A 264 -20.69 -2.69 -43.23
CA ALA A 264 -19.82 -3.25 -44.27
C ALA A 264 -20.39 -2.99 -45.66
N ASN A 265 -19.63 -2.31 -46.52
CA ASN A 265 -20.02 -1.97 -47.90
C ASN A 265 -21.39 -1.28 -48.03
N THR A 266 -21.83 -0.60 -46.98
CA THR A 266 -23.13 0.08 -46.93
C THR A 266 -22.95 1.59 -47.09
N SER A 267 -23.75 2.19 -47.97
CA SER A 267 -23.84 3.64 -48.15
C SER A 267 -25.09 4.22 -47.51
N VAL A 268 -24.97 5.45 -47.03
CA VAL A 268 -26.06 6.26 -46.47
C VAL A 268 -26.17 7.59 -47.21
N PRO A 269 -27.35 8.24 -47.22
CA PRO A 269 -27.50 9.56 -47.82
C PRO A 269 -26.59 10.59 -47.16
N VAL A 270 -26.02 11.49 -47.96
CA VAL A 270 -25.33 12.68 -47.45
C VAL A 270 -26.39 13.71 -47.05
N GLY A 271 -26.40 14.10 -45.78
CA GLY A 271 -27.27 15.13 -45.24
C GLY A 271 -26.89 16.54 -45.72
N PRO A 272 -27.83 17.50 -45.65
CA PRO A 272 -27.62 18.86 -46.17
C PRO A 272 -26.54 19.66 -45.42
N GLU A 273 -26.22 19.25 -44.20
CA GLU A 273 -25.21 19.90 -43.33
C GLU A 273 -23.98 18.99 -43.11
N ASP A 274 -23.84 17.93 -43.91
CA ASP A 274 -22.70 17.01 -43.81
C ASP A 274 -21.50 17.58 -44.56
N GLU A 275 -20.37 17.74 -43.89
CA GLU A 275 -19.16 18.36 -44.46
C GLU A 275 -18.18 17.30 -44.99
N THR A 276 -18.56 16.61 -46.07
CA THR A 276 -17.74 15.56 -46.69
C THR A 276 -17.29 15.91 -48.10
N SER A 277 -16.06 15.50 -48.45
CA SER A 277 -15.53 15.52 -49.82
C SER A 277 -15.54 14.14 -50.49
N ARG A 278 -15.90 13.08 -49.74
CA ARG A 278 -15.83 11.67 -50.21
C ARG A 278 -17.12 11.16 -50.81
N GLY A 279 -18.25 11.77 -50.48
CA GLY A 279 -19.56 11.36 -50.97
C GLY A 279 -19.67 11.40 -52.51
N GLN A 280 -20.30 10.37 -53.08
CA GLN A 280 -20.58 10.25 -54.51
C GLN A 280 -22.06 10.02 -54.75
N ASN A 281 -22.62 10.67 -55.78
CA ASN A 281 -24.04 10.55 -56.16
C ASN A 281 -25.03 10.79 -55.00
N GLY A 282 -24.69 11.69 -54.07
CA GLY A 282 -25.52 12.01 -52.90
C GLY A 282 -25.49 10.97 -51.77
N THR A 283 -24.56 10.01 -51.82
CA THR A 283 -24.36 8.98 -50.78
C THR A 283 -22.90 8.88 -50.36
N ILE A 284 -22.65 8.31 -49.19
CA ILE A 284 -21.31 8.06 -48.64
C ILE A 284 -21.29 6.71 -47.91
N THR A 285 -20.20 5.95 -48.04
CA THR A 285 -20.02 4.69 -47.32
C THR A 285 -19.66 4.93 -45.86
N TYR A 286 -20.03 4.01 -44.95
CA TYR A 286 -19.61 4.13 -43.55
C TYR A 286 -18.10 4.21 -43.38
N ALA A 287 -17.32 3.48 -44.19
CA ALA A 287 -15.86 3.55 -44.14
C ALA A 287 -15.34 4.96 -44.44
N GLU A 288 -15.90 5.63 -45.45
CA GLU A 288 -15.57 7.02 -45.78
C GLU A 288 -15.99 7.97 -44.66
N ILE A 289 -17.13 7.74 -43.99
CA ILE A 289 -17.54 8.54 -42.83
C ILE A 289 -16.54 8.40 -41.68
N PHE A 290 -16.06 7.18 -41.39
CA PHE A 290 -15.04 6.98 -40.35
C PHE A 290 -13.71 7.65 -40.71
N MET A 291 -13.35 7.71 -41.99
CA MET A 291 -12.19 8.49 -42.44
C MET A 291 -12.40 10.00 -42.26
N ASP A 292 -13.58 10.53 -42.62
CA ASP A 292 -13.93 11.94 -42.35
C ASP A 292 -13.89 12.23 -40.84
N ALA A 293 -14.38 11.30 -40.02
CA ALA A 293 -14.36 11.41 -38.58
C ALA A 293 -12.92 11.51 -38.06
N ALA A 294 -12.04 10.61 -38.50
CA ALA A 294 -10.64 10.63 -38.12
C ALA A 294 -9.94 11.95 -38.49
N GLU A 295 -10.14 12.44 -39.72
CA GLU A 295 -9.55 13.70 -40.17
C GLU A 295 -10.07 14.92 -39.39
N LYS A 296 -11.36 14.93 -39.04
CA LYS A 296 -12.00 16.06 -38.35
C LYS A 296 -11.85 16.04 -36.82
N SER A 297 -11.54 14.89 -36.24
CA SER A 297 -11.37 14.74 -34.79
C SER A 297 -9.96 14.37 -34.34
N ASN A 298 -9.04 14.10 -35.26
CA ASN A 298 -7.72 13.53 -34.99
C ASN A 298 -7.79 12.22 -34.17
N VAL A 299 -8.78 11.36 -34.44
CA VAL A 299 -8.95 10.08 -33.73
C VAL A 299 -8.76 8.91 -34.70
N ASN A 300 -8.03 7.89 -34.27
CA ASN A 300 -7.80 6.65 -34.99
C ASN A 300 -9.15 6.03 -35.45
N PRO A 301 -9.37 5.84 -36.77
CA PRO A 301 -10.63 5.32 -37.28
C PRO A 301 -10.86 3.84 -36.96
N LEU A 302 -9.82 3.03 -36.79
CA LEU A 302 -9.96 1.63 -36.37
C LEU A 302 -10.45 1.55 -34.93
N PHE A 303 -9.95 2.42 -34.05
CA PHE A 303 -10.47 2.60 -32.71
C PHE A 303 -11.92 3.06 -32.71
N LEU A 304 -12.30 4.03 -33.56
CA LEU A 304 -13.70 4.47 -33.69
C LEU A 304 -14.62 3.34 -34.16
N VAL A 305 -14.20 2.55 -35.15
CA VAL A 305 -14.94 1.37 -35.62
C VAL A 305 -15.12 0.36 -34.50
N HIS A 306 -14.05 0.00 -33.79
CA HIS A 306 -14.12 -0.93 -32.66
C HIS A 306 -15.08 -0.42 -31.56
N ARG A 307 -14.97 0.87 -31.20
CA ARG A 307 -15.84 1.49 -30.20
C ARG A 307 -17.30 1.44 -30.66
N CYS A 308 -17.58 1.83 -31.91
CA CYS A 308 -18.92 1.78 -32.46
C CYS A 308 -19.51 0.36 -32.39
N ARG A 309 -18.78 -0.65 -32.86
CA ARG A 309 -19.24 -2.05 -32.84
C ARG A 309 -19.50 -2.56 -31.42
N THR A 310 -18.70 -2.13 -30.45
CA THR A 310 -18.86 -2.50 -29.04
C THR A 310 -20.11 -1.84 -28.43
N GLU A 311 -20.36 -0.57 -28.73
CA GLU A 311 -21.43 0.22 -28.11
C GLU A 311 -22.81 -0.05 -28.71
N VAL A 312 -22.92 -0.22 -30.04
CA VAL A 312 -24.22 -0.42 -30.72
C VAL A 312 -24.40 -1.83 -31.29
N GLY A 313 -23.36 -2.65 -31.33
CA GLY A 313 -23.40 -4.00 -31.90
C GLY A 313 -23.34 -4.02 -33.43
N ASN A 314 -23.21 -5.22 -33.99
CA ASN A 314 -23.06 -5.44 -35.44
C ASN A 314 -24.39 -5.41 -36.23
N GLY A 315 -25.52 -5.14 -35.56
CA GLY A 315 -26.86 -5.32 -36.13
C GLY A 315 -27.28 -6.79 -36.20
N LYS A 316 -28.52 -7.04 -36.62
CA LYS A 316 -29.03 -8.39 -36.96
C LYS A 316 -29.43 -8.41 -38.43
N GLU A 317 -29.54 -9.59 -39.03
CA GLU A 317 -29.92 -9.73 -40.44
C GLU A 317 -31.19 -8.91 -40.77
N GLY A 318 -31.02 -7.89 -41.61
CA GLY A 318 -32.08 -6.95 -42.01
C GLY A 318 -32.53 -5.91 -40.97
N LYS A 319 -31.86 -5.77 -39.82
CA LYS A 319 -32.23 -4.81 -38.76
C LYS A 319 -31.03 -4.07 -38.17
N LEU A 320 -31.07 -2.73 -38.28
CA LEU A 320 -30.13 -1.83 -37.63
C LEU A 320 -30.30 -1.85 -36.09
N PRO A 321 -29.23 -1.64 -35.31
CA PRO A 321 -29.37 -1.35 -33.89
C PRO A 321 -30.27 -0.14 -33.65
N VAL A 322 -31.06 -0.18 -32.57
CA VAL A 322 -32.10 0.84 -32.31
C VAL A 322 -31.51 2.26 -32.26
N ALA A 323 -30.36 2.43 -31.61
CA ALA A 323 -29.66 3.71 -31.47
C ALA A 323 -29.21 4.35 -32.80
N VAL A 324 -29.12 3.56 -33.87
CA VAL A 324 -28.67 4.01 -35.20
C VAL A 324 -29.72 3.76 -36.28
N SER A 325 -30.95 3.40 -35.89
CA SER A 325 -32.04 3.13 -36.82
C SER A 325 -32.63 4.40 -37.45
N GLY A 326 -32.61 5.52 -36.73
CA GLY A 326 -33.28 6.76 -37.14
C GLY A 326 -34.81 6.68 -37.13
N THR A 327 -35.41 5.60 -36.62
CA THR A 327 -36.86 5.35 -36.66
C THR A 327 -37.52 5.38 -35.28
N VAL A 328 -36.81 5.80 -34.24
CA VAL A 328 -37.34 5.81 -32.87
C VAL A 328 -38.32 6.97 -32.71
N SER A 329 -39.52 6.67 -32.21
CA SER A 329 -40.57 7.70 -32.03
C SER A 329 -40.09 8.85 -31.14
N GLY A 330 -40.22 10.08 -31.63
CA GLY A 330 -39.76 11.31 -30.97
C GLY A 330 -38.28 11.65 -31.20
N TYR A 331 -37.52 10.74 -31.84
CA TYR A 331 -36.11 10.88 -32.19
C TYR A 331 -35.87 10.43 -33.65
N GLU A 332 -36.85 10.65 -34.51
CA GLU A 332 -36.75 10.34 -35.94
C GLU A 332 -35.58 11.10 -36.56
N SER A 333 -34.80 10.41 -37.41
CA SER A 333 -33.57 10.90 -38.01
C SER A 333 -32.48 11.31 -37.01
N ILE A 334 -32.55 10.89 -35.75
CA ILE A 334 -31.46 11.04 -34.78
C ILE A 334 -30.71 9.73 -34.62
N TYR A 335 -29.39 9.80 -34.61
CA TYR A 335 -28.51 8.64 -34.55
C TYR A 335 -27.46 8.81 -33.45
N ASN A 336 -27.03 7.70 -32.86
CA ASN A 336 -25.94 7.68 -31.88
C ASN A 336 -25.12 6.38 -32.03
N PHE A 337 -23.92 6.49 -32.63
CA PHE A 337 -23.07 5.35 -32.96
C PHE A 337 -22.12 4.91 -31.85
N TYR A 338 -22.01 5.70 -30.77
CA TYR A 338 -21.08 5.45 -29.66
C TYR A 338 -21.76 5.44 -28.30
N ASN A 339 -23.10 5.41 -28.28
CA ASN A 339 -23.93 5.41 -27.07
C ASN A 339 -23.62 6.58 -26.11
N ILE A 340 -23.15 7.71 -26.64
CA ILE A 340 -22.74 8.88 -25.85
C ILE A 340 -23.96 9.48 -25.15
N GLY A 341 -23.83 9.75 -23.86
CA GLY A 341 -24.89 10.31 -23.03
C GLY A 341 -25.90 9.29 -22.51
N ALA A 342 -25.69 7.99 -22.77
CA ALA A 342 -26.43 6.91 -22.12
C ALA A 342 -25.91 6.66 -20.69
N TYR A 343 -26.80 6.24 -19.80
CA TYR A 343 -26.48 5.84 -18.44
C TYR A 343 -27.31 4.61 -18.07
N ALA A 344 -26.83 3.83 -17.08
CA ALA A 344 -27.36 2.50 -16.74
C ALA A 344 -28.79 2.47 -16.14
N SER A 345 -29.51 3.60 -16.11
CA SER A 345 -30.91 3.66 -15.67
C SER A 345 -31.88 3.20 -16.78
N ASP A 346 -33.19 3.31 -16.52
CA ASP A 346 -34.24 2.91 -17.46
C ASP A 346 -34.04 3.52 -18.87
N ASN A 347 -33.87 2.62 -19.85
CA ASN A 347 -33.76 2.86 -21.28
C ASN A 347 -32.52 3.66 -21.75
N PRO A 348 -31.30 3.09 -21.66
CA PRO A 348 -30.05 3.76 -22.04
C PRO A 348 -30.02 4.26 -23.49
N VAL A 349 -30.68 3.54 -24.41
CA VAL A 349 -30.77 3.93 -25.83
C VAL A 349 -31.51 5.25 -26.00
N ILE A 350 -32.64 5.44 -25.32
CA ILE A 350 -33.38 6.71 -25.36
C ILE A 350 -32.54 7.84 -24.76
N LYS A 351 -31.80 7.59 -23.69
CA LYS A 351 -30.91 8.59 -23.07
C LYS A 351 -29.75 9.00 -23.98
N GLY A 352 -29.21 8.06 -24.75
CA GLY A 352 -28.26 8.37 -25.81
C GLY A 352 -28.88 9.21 -26.93
N LEU A 353 -30.11 8.91 -27.36
CA LEU A 353 -30.81 9.69 -28.39
C LEU A 353 -31.26 11.08 -27.91
N GLU A 354 -31.62 11.22 -26.63
CA GLU A 354 -31.86 12.51 -25.98
C GLU A 354 -30.64 13.41 -26.07
N TYR A 355 -29.45 12.90 -25.73
CA TYR A 355 -28.21 13.65 -25.86
C TYR A 355 -27.91 14.00 -27.32
N ALA A 356 -28.04 13.03 -28.22
CA ALA A 356 -27.82 13.23 -29.66
C ALA A 356 -28.74 14.30 -30.26
N LYS A 357 -29.94 14.51 -29.69
CA LYS A 357 -30.91 15.52 -30.13
C LYS A 357 -30.74 16.87 -29.43
N PHE A 358 -30.47 16.89 -28.11
CA PHE A 358 -30.57 18.10 -27.29
C PHE A 358 -29.25 18.54 -26.64
N GLY A 359 -28.18 17.76 -26.75
CA GLY A 359 -26.93 18.01 -26.01
C GLY A 359 -27.11 17.89 -24.50
N TYR A 360 -26.34 18.66 -23.74
CA TYR A 360 -26.40 18.66 -22.28
C TYR A 360 -27.68 19.28 -21.71
N SER A 361 -28.35 20.17 -22.45
CA SER A 361 -29.53 20.87 -21.95
C SER A 361 -30.66 19.89 -21.58
N ARG A 362 -30.82 18.76 -22.30
CA ARG A 362 -31.78 17.63 -22.08
C ARG A 362 -33.24 18.00 -21.73
N ASP A 363 -33.57 19.27 -21.66
CA ASP A 363 -34.84 19.90 -21.30
C ASP A 363 -35.70 20.23 -22.52
N GLY A 364 -35.23 19.84 -23.71
CA GLY A 364 -35.90 20.08 -24.99
C GLY A 364 -35.50 21.39 -25.67
N SER A 365 -34.66 22.23 -25.06
CA SER A 365 -34.22 23.52 -25.65
C SER A 365 -33.27 23.38 -26.85
N GLY A 366 -32.71 22.19 -27.07
CA GLY A 366 -31.75 21.92 -28.14
C GLY A 366 -30.30 22.18 -27.72
N PRO A 367 -29.33 21.75 -28.55
CA PRO A 367 -27.90 21.94 -28.25
C PRO A 367 -27.50 23.41 -28.36
N SER A 368 -26.59 23.83 -27.49
CA SER A 368 -25.99 25.18 -27.53
C SER A 368 -25.15 25.40 -28.79
N SER A 369 -24.92 26.65 -29.19
CA SER A 369 -24.06 26.97 -30.35
C SER A 369 -22.64 26.38 -30.23
N ALA A 370 -22.12 26.30 -29.00
CA ALA A 370 -20.82 25.67 -28.72
C ALA A 370 -20.87 24.16 -29.01
N GLU A 371 -21.92 23.46 -28.60
CA GLU A 371 -22.11 22.03 -28.87
C GLU A 371 -22.35 21.72 -30.34
N LYS A 372 -23.12 22.58 -31.04
CA LYS A 372 -23.31 22.46 -32.50
C LYS A 372 -21.97 22.53 -33.24
N THR A 373 -21.11 23.46 -32.84
CA THR A 373 -19.79 23.64 -33.45
C THR A 373 -18.80 22.55 -33.03
N LYS A 374 -18.77 22.21 -31.73
CA LYS A 374 -17.78 21.29 -31.16
C LYS A 374 -18.09 19.83 -31.49
N TYR A 375 -19.36 19.43 -31.48
CA TYR A 375 -19.80 18.03 -31.60
C TYR A 375 -20.82 17.79 -32.70
N LEU A 376 -21.12 18.78 -33.55
CA LEU A 376 -22.04 18.65 -34.68
C LEU A 376 -23.47 18.23 -34.28
N LEU A 377 -23.89 18.60 -33.05
CA LEU A 377 -25.25 18.36 -32.58
C LEU A 377 -26.26 19.27 -33.31
N PRO A 378 -27.52 18.86 -33.49
CA PRO A 378 -28.02 17.51 -33.27
C PRO A 378 -27.49 16.53 -34.32
N TRP A 379 -27.34 15.27 -33.92
CA TRP A 379 -26.85 14.18 -34.80
C TRP A 379 -27.95 13.68 -35.73
N SER A 380 -28.34 14.55 -36.66
CA SER A 380 -29.48 14.40 -37.58
C SER A 380 -29.17 13.59 -38.85
N SER A 381 -27.95 13.10 -38.99
CA SER A 381 -27.47 12.23 -40.06
C SER A 381 -26.48 11.24 -39.48
N GLN A 382 -26.28 10.10 -40.15
CA GLN A 382 -25.28 9.12 -39.76
C GLN A 382 -23.86 9.74 -39.79
N TRP A 383 -23.59 10.61 -40.76
CA TRP A 383 -22.32 11.33 -40.84
C TRP A 383 -22.09 12.21 -39.62
N LYS A 384 -23.05 13.08 -39.26
CA LYS A 384 -22.94 13.93 -38.06
C LYS A 384 -22.80 13.12 -36.79
N ALA A 385 -23.51 12.00 -36.67
CA ALA A 385 -23.43 11.15 -35.48
C ALA A 385 -22.05 10.50 -35.32
N ILE A 386 -21.45 10.01 -36.41
CA ILE A 386 -20.14 9.35 -36.39
C ILE A 386 -19.02 10.38 -36.21
N VAL A 387 -19.03 11.47 -36.99
CA VAL A 387 -18.01 12.53 -36.93
C VAL A 387 -18.13 13.33 -35.63
N GLY A 388 -19.35 13.74 -35.27
CA GLY A 388 -19.62 14.48 -34.04
C GLY A 388 -19.32 13.69 -32.78
N GLY A 389 -19.65 12.39 -32.77
CA GLY A 389 -19.27 11.48 -31.70
C GLY A 389 -17.75 11.27 -31.61
N ALA A 390 -17.05 11.16 -32.74
CA ALA A 390 -15.59 11.08 -32.75
C ALA A 390 -14.93 12.34 -32.18
N LYS A 391 -15.44 13.54 -32.51
CA LYS A 391 -15.01 14.81 -31.90
C LYS A 391 -15.26 14.83 -30.39
N TRP A 392 -16.37 14.26 -29.94
CA TRP A 392 -16.67 14.14 -28.50
C TRP A 392 -15.64 13.26 -27.80
N ILE A 393 -15.34 12.09 -28.37
CA ILE A 393 -14.35 11.14 -27.86
C ILE A 393 -12.93 11.77 -27.84
N GLY A 394 -12.50 12.37 -28.94
CA GLY A 394 -11.17 12.96 -29.09
C GLY A 394 -10.89 14.10 -28.10
N SER A 395 -11.86 15.00 -27.95
CA SER A 395 -11.66 16.23 -27.15
C SER A 395 -11.51 16.03 -25.65
N GLY A 396 -11.92 14.86 -25.13
CA GLY A 396 -11.78 14.55 -23.71
C GLY A 396 -10.36 14.17 -23.34
N TYR A 397 -9.72 13.30 -24.13
CA TYR A 397 -8.51 12.59 -23.70
C TYR A 397 -7.38 12.69 -24.71
N ILE A 398 -7.64 12.36 -25.98
CA ILE A 398 -6.63 12.23 -27.04
C ILE A 398 -5.97 13.59 -27.30
N GLU A 399 -6.75 14.65 -27.48
CA GLU A 399 -6.24 16.01 -27.68
C GLU A 399 -5.42 16.54 -26.48
N ASN A 400 -5.64 15.98 -25.29
CA ASN A 400 -4.90 16.33 -24.06
C ASN A 400 -3.59 15.53 -23.90
N GLY A 401 -3.29 14.62 -24.83
CA GLY A 401 -2.11 13.76 -24.85
C GLY A 401 -2.32 12.38 -24.21
N GLN A 402 -3.53 12.05 -23.73
CA GLN A 402 -3.89 10.71 -23.26
C GLN A 402 -4.18 9.79 -24.46
N ASP A 403 -3.15 9.59 -25.27
CA ASP A 403 -3.22 9.07 -26.64
C ASP A 403 -3.18 7.53 -26.72
N THR A 404 -3.36 6.86 -25.58
CA THR A 404 -3.49 5.40 -25.48
C THR A 404 -4.45 5.08 -24.34
N SER A 405 -5.11 3.92 -24.34
CA SER A 405 -6.00 3.54 -23.23
C SER A 405 -5.23 3.41 -21.91
N TYR A 406 -3.95 3.01 -21.96
CA TYR A 406 -3.04 3.06 -20.82
C TYR A 406 -2.89 4.49 -20.25
N LEU A 407 -2.63 5.48 -21.10
CA LEU A 407 -2.49 6.88 -20.66
C LEU A 407 -3.82 7.51 -20.24
N GLN A 408 -4.95 7.05 -20.77
CA GLN A 408 -6.28 7.43 -20.28
C GLN A 408 -6.54 6.91 -18.87
N LYS A 409 -6.03 5.72 -18.53
CA LYS A 409 -6.19 5.13 -17.20
C LYS A 409 -5.24 5.70 -16.16
N TYR A 410 -3.94 5.82 -16.47
CA TYR A 410 -2.92 6.18 -15.47
C TYR A 410 -2.47 7.63 -15.60
N TRP A 411 -2.33 8.11 -16.83
CA TRP A 411 -1.92 9.47 -17.12
C TRP A 411 -0.63 9.93 -16.42
N ILE A 412 0.45 9.24 -16.74
CA ILE A 412 1.72 9.31 -16.02
C ILE A 412 2.65 10.48 -16.42
N ASN A 413 2.29 11.35 -17.36
CA ASN A 413 3.18 12.43 -17.78
C ASN A 413 3.07 13.66 -16.88
N GLY A 414 3.98 13.77 -15.91
CA GLY A 414 4.05 14.83 -14.89
C GLY A 414 4.04 16.25 -15.44
N LEU A 415 4.59 16.49 -16.63
CA LEU A 415 4.68 17.85 -17.20
C LEU A 415 3.34 18.41 -17.70
N LYS A 416 2.30 17.59 -17.77
CA LYS A 416 0.95 18.05 -18.08
C LYS A 416 0.23 18.41 -16.78
N SER A 417 -0.53 19.51 -16.80
CA SER A 417 -1.22 20.06 -15.62
C SER A 417 -2.20 19.08 -14.95
N ALA A 418 -2.64 18.05 -15.68
CA ALA A 418 -3.55 17.03 -15.19
C ALA A 418 -2.85 15.70 -14.84
N ALA A 419 -1.52 15.57 -14.85
CA ALA A 419 -0.82 14.30 -14.58
C ALA A 419 -1.35 13.59 -13.32
N PHE A 420 -1.52 12.27 -13.40
CA PHE A 420 -2.14 11.46 -12.34
C PHE A 420 -3.54 11.98 -11.94
N SER A 421 -4.21 12.76 -12.75
CA SER A 421 -5.62 13.15 -12.58
C SER A 421 -6.30 13.03 -13.93
N HIS A 422 -7.59 13.33 -14.03
CA HIS A 422 -8.30 13.18 -15.30
C HIS A 422 -8.21 11.75 -15.89
N GLN A 423 -8.32 10.75 -15.01
CA GLN A 423 -8.28 9.34 -15.40
C GLN A 423 -9.67 8.88 -15.81
N TYR A 424 -9.75 8.16 -16.92
CA TYR A 424 -11.02 7.71 -17.49
C TYR A 424 -11.80 6.78 -16.55
N MET A 425 -11.10 6.00 -15.72
CA MET A 425 -11.71 5.00 -14.85
C MET A 425 -10.83 4.60 -13.67
N GLY A 426 -11.47 4.03 -12.64
CA GLY A 426 -10.77 3.53 -11.45
C GLY A 426 -10.25 2.10 -11.54
N ASN A 427 -10.81 1.26 -12.43
CA ASN A 427 -10.40 -0.14 -12.57
C ASN A 427 -8.97 -0.28 -13.12
N VAL A 428 -8.04 -0.79 -12.31
CA VAL A 428 -6.63 -0.97 -12.69
C VAL A 428 -6.43 -2.01 -13.81
N TYR A 429 -7.37 -2.91 -14.05
CA TYR A 429 -7.26 -3.91 -15.11
C TYR A 429 -7.78 -3.43 -16.46
N ALA A 430 -8.48 -2.30 -16.49
CA ALA A 430 -9.26 -1.92 -17.65
C ALA A 430 -8.44 -1.80 -18.95
N PRO A 431 -7.25 -1.14 -18.99
CA PRO A 431 -6.46 -1.07 -20.22
C PRO A 431 -6.14 -2.44 -20.81
N SER A 432 -5.69 -3.39 -19.97
CA SER A 432 -5.39 -4.74 -20.40
C SER A 432 -6.62 -5.55 -20.84
N ASN A 433 -7.76 -5.38 -20.13
CA ASN A 433 -8.99 -6.10 -20.46
C ASN A 433 -9.61 -5.60 -21.76
N GLU A 434 -9.60 -4.29 -21.97
CA GLU A 434 -10.10 -3.64 -23.18
C GLU A 434 -9.19 -3.93 -24.37
N SER A 435 -7.86 -3.90 -24.17
CA SER A 435 -6.88 -4.32 -25.17
C SER A 435 -7.14 -5.75 -25.69
N TYR A 436 -7.50 -6.67 -24.80
CA TYR A 436 -7.89 -8.02 -25.22
C TYR A 436 -9.18 -8.03 -26.08
N GLN A 437 -10.15 -7.15 -25.80
CA GLN A 437 -11.33 -7.02 -26.66
C GLN A 437 -10.99 -6.43 -28.02
N VAL A 438 -10.08 -5.44 -28.07
CA VAL A 438 -9.55 -4.87 -29.32
C VAL A 438 -8.85 -5.96 -30.13
N TYR A 439 -7.94 -6.71 -29.52
CA TYR A 439 -7.25 -7.84 -30.15
C TYR A 439 -8.23 -8.82 -30.79
N LYS A 440 -9.24 -9.29 -30.03
CA LYS A 440 -10.25 -10.21 -30.55
C LYS A 440 -11.01 -9.61 -31.73
N SER A 441 -11.43 -8.34 -31.62
CA SER A 441 -12.13 -7.64 -32.70
C SER A 441 -11.27 -7.56 -33.97
N TYR A 442 -9.97 -7.27 -33.84
CA TYR A 442 -9.05 -7.18 -34.97
C TYR A 442 -8.69 -8.55 -35.54
N GLN A 443 -8.62 -9.58 -34.69
CA GLN A 443 -8.45 -10.96 -35.11
C GLN A 443 -9.65 -11.46 -35.90
N GLU A 444 -10.86 -11.24 -35.40
CA GLU A 444 -12.12 -11.63 -36.06
C GLU A 444 -12.29 -10.91 -37.41
N ALA A 445 -11.86 -9.66 -37.50
CA ALA A 445 -11.85 -8.90 -38.75
C ALA A 445 -10.67 -9.26 -39.69
N GLY A 446 -9.71 -10.07 -39.24
CA GLY A 446 -8.55 -10.47 -40.04
C GLY A 446 -7.54 -9.34 -40.31
N ILE A 447 -7.53 -8.29 -39.48
CA ILE A 447 -6.72 -7.07 -39.72
C ILE A 447 -5.47 -6.96 -38.84
N LEU A 448 -5.15 -7.97 -38.02
CA LEU A 448 -3.95 -7.95 -37.15
C LEU A 448 -2.63 -7.68 -37.91
N ASN A 449 -2.55 -8.06 -39.19
CA ASN A 449 -1.36 -7.86 -40.03
C ASN A 449 -1.30 -6.46 -40.68
N LYS A 450 -2.30 -5.60 -40.48
CA LYS A 450 -2.25 -4.21 -40.95
C LYS A 450 -1.24 -3.41 -40.10
N PRO A 451 -0.75 -2.26 -40.59
CA PRO A 451 0.12 -1.40 -39.80
C PRO A 451 -0.58 -0.84 -38.57
N TYR A 452 0.12 -0.82 -37.44
CA TYR A 452 -0.33 -0.19 -36.18
C TYR A 452 0.85 0.53 -35.53
N VAL A 453 0.58 1.61 -34.80
CA VAL A 453 1.58 2.34 -34.03
C VAL A 453 1.27 2.19 -32.55
N PHE A 454 2.24 1.76 -31.76
CA PHE A 454 2.12 1.57 -30.32
C PHE A 454 2.99 2.58 -29.57
N ASN A 455 2.37 3.52 -28.86
CA ASN A 455 3.04 4.47 -27.97
C ASN A 455 3.27 3.83 -26.60
N ILE A 456 4.42 3.19 -26.42
CA ILE A 456 4.78 2.37 -25.26
C ILE A 456 5.50 3.23 -24.23
N PRO A 457 4.97 3.37 -22.99
CA PRO A 457 5.68 4.07 -21.94
C PRO A 457 7.04 3.45 -21.63
N VAL A 458 8.05 4.29 -21.43
CA VAL A 458 9.38 3.87 -20.97
C VAL A 458 9.64 4.53 -19.62
N LEU A 459 9.60 3.72 -18.56
CA LEU A 459 9.88 4.14 -17.19
C LEU A 459 11.32 3.81 -16.80
N THR A 460 11.86 4.57 -15.85
CA THR A 460 13.17 4.31 -15.24
C THR A 460 13.02 3.65 -13.85
N GLY A 461 14.13 3.19 -13.26
CA GLY A 461 14.11 2.54 -11.95
C GLY A 461 13.28 1.25 -11.91
N LEU A 462 13.17 0.57 -13.06
CA LEU A 462 12.46 -0.70 -13.19
C LEU A 462 13.22 -1.83 -12.50
N PRO A 463 12.52 -2.81 -11.89
CA PRO A 463 13.15 -4.05 -11.42
C PRO A 463 13.78 -4.82 -12.59
N SER A 464 14.74 -5.72 -12.29
CA SER A 464 15.43 -6.53 -13.30
C SER A 464 14.44 -7.32 -14.15
N GLU A 465 13.45 -7.92 -13.49
CA GLU A 465 12.29 -8.55 -14.11
C GLU A 465 11.08 -7.60 -14.13
N PRO A 466 10.08 -7.82 -15.00
CA PRO A 466 8.80 -7.12 -14.92
C PRO A 466 8.18 -7.21 -13.52
N ALA A 467 7.56 -6.12 -13.05
CA ALA A 467 6.92 -6.07 -11.74
C ALA A 467 5.93 -7.24 -11.61
N PRO A 468 6.06 -8.09 -10.57
CA PRO A 468 5.33 -9.34 -10.50
C PRO A 468 3.85 -9.12 -10.23
N TYR A 469 3.02 -10.00 -10.76
CA TYR A 469 1.60 -10.04 -10.40
C TYR A 469 1.45 -10.51 -8.95
N PRO A 470 0.79 -9.75 -8.06
CA PRO A 470 0.68 -10.12 -6.66
C PRO A 470 -0.25 -11.32 -6.47
N VAL A 471 0.24 -12.39 -5.85
CA VAL A 471 -0.52 -13.63 -5.65
C VAL A 471 -0.94 -13.86 -4.20
N GLY A 472 -1.97 -14.68 -4.00
CA GLY A 472 -2.38 -15.17 -2.69
C GLY A 472 -3.58 -14.45 -2.06
N ASP A 473 -4.40 -15.23 -1.36
CA ASP A 473 -5.64 -14.76 -0.71
C ASP A 473 -5.59 -14.87 0.83
N LEU A 474 -4.39 -14.99 1.39
CA LEU A 474 -4.19 -15.06 2.83
C LEU A 474 -4.33 -13.67 3.46
N SER A 475 -5.01 -13.58 4.60
CA SER A 475 -5.19 -12.31 5.31
C SER A 475 -3.87 -11.79 5.89
N ARG A 476 -3.64 -10.47 5.75
CA ARG A 476 -2.52 -9.72 6.39
C ARG A 476 -2.91 -9.14 7.76
N ASN A 477 -4.12 -9.41 8.25
CA ASN A 477 -4.60 -8.82 9.50
C ASN A 477 -3.94 -9.47 10.72
N ASN A 478 -2.95 -8.78 11.30
CA ASN A 478 -2.28 -9.15 12.55
C ASN A 478 -2.62 -8.23 13.74
N TYR A 479 -3.77 -7.53 13.70
CA TYR A 479 -4.16 -6.65 14.81
C TYR A 479 -4.75 -7.45 15.98
N LEU A 480 -4.22 -7.19 17.17
CA LEU A 480 -4.81 -7.69 18.42
C LEU A 480 -6.00 -6.82 18.83
N LYS A 481 -7.07 -7.47 19.25
CA LYS A 481 -8.29 -6.86 19.81
C LYS A 481 -8.12 -6.56 21.30
N SER A 482 -7.36 -7.38 22.02
CA SER A 482 -7.04 -7.14 23.42
C SER A 482 -5.71 -7.76 23.82
N ILE A 483 -5.09 -7.17 24.84
CA ILE A 483 -4.09 -7.80 25.71
C ILE A 483 -4.55 -7.55 27.15
N THR A 484 -4.58 -8.59 27.98
CA THR A 484 -4.95 -8.51 29.40
C THR A 484 -3.94 -9.25 30.26
N LEU A 485 -3.79 -8.76 31.50
CA LEU A 485 -2.97 -9.38 32.53
C LEU A 485 -3.88 -9.93 33.63
N SER A 486 -3.55 -11.11 34.17
CA SER A 486 -4.30 -11.66 35.31
C SER A 486 -4.08 -10.90 36.63
N LYS A 487 -3.02 -10.09 36.70
CA LYS A 487 -2.61 -9.24 37.84
C LYS A 487 -1.96 -7.96 37.30
N GLY A 488 -2.24 -6.84 37.96
CA GLY A 488 -1.86 -5.51 37.49
C GLY A 488 -2.71 -5.03 36.31
N SER A 489 -2.40 -3.84 35.81
CA SER A 489 -3.07 -3.21 34.69
C SER A 489 -2.06 -2.67 33.70
N LEU A 490 -2.36 -2.78 32.40
CA LEU A 490 -1.55 -2.14 31.36
C LEU A 490 -1.68 -0.61 31.46
N SER A 491 -0.55 0.06 31.36
CA SER A 491 -0.44 1.51 31.23
C SER A 491 0.29 1.85 29.93
N PRO A 492 -0.35 2.60 29.02
CA PRO A 492 -1.77 2.96 29.04
C PRO A 492 -2.67 1.72 28.83
N ALA A 493 -3.99 1.92 28.88
CA ALA A 493 -4.94 0.91 28.41
C ALA A 493 -4.61 0.44 26.98
N PHE A 494 -4.91 -0.82 26.69
CA PHE A 494 -4.54 -1.44 25.42
C PHE A 494 -5.18 -0.72 24.21
N HIS A 495 -4.36 -0.44 23.19
CA HIS A 495 -4.76 0.03 21.88
C HIS A 495 -3.97 -0.71 20.80
N SER A 496 -4.64 -1.20 19.76
CA SER A 496 -4.02 -2.09 18.75
C SER A 496 -2.83 -1.47 18.00
N GLU A 497 -2.76 -0.13 17.94
CA GLU A 497 -1.68 0.63 17.30
C GLU A 497 -0.59 1.11 18.28
N LYS A 498 -0.69 0.78 19.57
CA LYS A 498 0.38 1.02 20.54
C LYS A 498 1.13 -0.28 20.83
N TYR A 499 2.44 -0.23 20.68
CA TYR A 499 3.30 -1.43 20.71
C TYR A 499 4.09 -1.60 22.00
N SER A 500 4.00 -0.67 22.95
CA SER A 500 4.74 -0.71 24.21
C SER A 500 3.85 -0.33 25.38
N TYR A 501 3.88 -1.16 26.42
CA TYR A 501 3.07 -1.03 27.63
C TYR A 501 3.90 -1.27 28.87
N THR A 502 3.51 -0.64 29.97
CA THR A 502 4.02 -0.94 31.30
C THR A 502 2.93 -1.55 32.17
N ALA A 503 3.30 -2.29 33.20
CA ALA A 503 2.40 -2.71 34.26
C ALA A 503 3.18 -2.84 35.56
N THR A 504 2.55 -2.57 36.69
CA THR A 504 3.15 -2.74 38.01
C THR A 504 2.34 -3.75 38.81
N VAL A 505 3.03 -4.69 39.47
CA VAL A 505 2.42 -5.66 40.38
C VAL A 505 3.14 -5.64 41.73
N ASP A 506 2.43 -6.03 42.78
CA ASP A 506 3.00 -6.08 44.12
C ASP A 506 4.06 -7.18 44.25
N GLY A 507 4.96 -7.02 45.23
CA GLY A 507 6.06 -7.95 45.45
C GLY A 507 5.62 -9.38 45.80
N SER A 508 4.38 -9.60 46.22
CA SER A 508 3.80 -10.93 46.46
C SER A 508 3.39 -11.68 45.18
N VAL A 509 3.41 -11.03 44.01
CA VAL A 509 2.99 -11.65 42.74
C VAL A 509 4.17 -12.33 42.07
N ASP A 510 4.32 -13.64 42.27
CA ASP A 510 5.39 -14.45 41.67
C ASP A 510 5.20 -14.75 40.18
N SER A 511 3.96 -14.70 39.71
CA SER A 511 3.63 -14.93 38.31
C SER A 511 2.35 -14.21 37.91
N LEU A 512 2.21 -13.95 36.62
CA LEU A 512 0.96 -13.50 36.01
C LEU A 512 0.71 -14.25 34.70
N THR A 513 -0.52 -14.26 34.23
CA THR A 513 -0.87 -14.78 32.91
C THR A 513 -1.15 -13.61 31.97
N ILE A 514 -0.51 -13.63 30.79
CA ILE A 514 -0.79 -12.70 29.70
C ILE A 514 -1.75 -13.38 28.72
N SER A 515 -2.91 -12.77 28.51
CA SER A 515 -3.90 -13.23 27.52
C SER A 515 -4.04 -12.20 26.42
N ALA A 516 -4.36 -12.64 25.21
CA ALA A 516 -4.61 -11.75 24.08
C ALA A 516 -5.65 -12.36 23.13
N THR A 517 -6.35 -11.51 22.38
CA THR A 517 -7.31 -11.93 21.35
C THR A 517 -7.04 -11.16 20.05
N THR A 518 -7.36 -11.76 18.90
CA THR A 518 -7.15 -11.17 17.57
C THR A 518 -8.45 -10.60 17.00
N HIS A 519 -8.34 -9.65 16.08
CA HIS A 519 -9.50 -9.22 15.27
C HIS A 519 -9.86 -10.25 14.20
N HIS A 520 -8.86 -10.91 13.60
CA HIS A 520 -9.06 -11.90 12.54
C HIS A 520 -8.83 -13.33 13.05
N ALA A 521 -9.73 -14.25 12.69
CA ALA A 521 -9.72 -15.64 13.18
C ALA A 521 -8.51 -16.46 12.72
N SER A 522 -7.95 -16.16 11.55
CA SER A 522 -6.74 -16.83 11.04
C SER A 522 -5.43 -16.22 11.55
N CYS A 523 -5.49 -15.16 12.37
CA CYS A 523 -4.31 -14.61 13.02
C CYS A 523 -3.97 -15.47 14.26
N SER A 524 -2.71 -15.88 14.38
CA SER A 524 -2.23 -16.65 15.53
C SER A 524 -1.45 -15.77 16.50
N ILE A 525 -1.41 -16.16 17.78
CA ILE A 525 -0.70 -15.41 18.82
C ILE A 525 0.38 -16.30 19.43
N LYS A 526 1.61 -15.80 19.46
CA LYS A 526 2.75 -16.42 20.15
C LYS A 526 3.02 -15.70 21.48
N ASN A 527 3.68 -16.40 22.39
CA ASN A 527 4.24 -15.86 23.64
C ASN A 527 3.23 -15.36 24.71
N THR A 528 1.95 -15.73 24.61
CA THR A 528 0.97 -15.57 25.72
C THR A 528 1.17 -16.63 26.82
N GLY A 529 0.28 -16.67 27.82
CA GLY A 529 0.29 -17.66 28.90
C GLY A 529 0.96 -17.17 30.18
N SER A 530 1.26 -18.12 31.08
CA SER A 530 1.85 -17.83 32.39
C SER A 530 3.30 -17.34 32.26
N LYS A 531 3.64 -16.31 33.01
CA LYS A 531 4.95 -15.66 33.08
C LYS A 531 5.39 -15.57 34.53
N THR A 532 6.53 -16.17 34.85
CA THR A 532 7.20 -16.00 36.15
C THR A 532 7.87 -14.63 36.21
N LEU A 533 7.73 -13.95 37.34
CA LEU A 533 8.26 -12.61 37.56
C LEU A 533 9.44 -12.65 38.52
N LYS A 534 10.55 -12.04 38.08
CA LYS A 534 11.65 -11.66 38.96
C LYS A 534 11.31 -10.32 39.61
N THR A 535 11.81 -10.06 40.80
CA THR A 535 11.74 -8.72 41.41
C THR A 535 12.39 -7.70 40.46
N GLY A 536 11.79 -6.51 40.36
CA GLY A 536 12.17 -5.47 39.40
C GLY A 536 11.51 -5.66 38.02
N LEU A 537 12.17 -5.16 36.98
CA LEU A 537 11.64 -5.11 35.61
C LEU A 537 11.69 -6.49 34.91
N ASN A 538 10.55 -6.90 34.35
CA ASN A 538 10.40 -8.07 33.50
C ASN A 538 9.85 -7.63 32.14
N THR A 539 10.50 -8.01 31.05
CA THR A 539 10.04 -7.67 29.70
C THR A 539 9.53 -8.91 28.98
N PHE A 540 8.31 -8.83 28.47
CA PHE A 540 7.68 -9.87 27.67
C PHE A 540 7.26 -9.32 26.31
N THR A 541 7.36 -10.13 25.27
CA THR A 541 6.85 -9.81 23.93
C THR A 541 5.68 -10.71 23.59
N ILE A 542 4.65 -10.14 22.98
CA ILE A 542 3.50 -10.85 22.40
C ILE A 542 3.54 -10.63 20.91
N THR A 543 3.57 -11.71 20.12
CA THR A 543 3.66 -11.64 18.66
C THR A 543 2.37 -12.15 18.03
N ALA A 544 1.66 -11.27 17.33
CA ALA A 544 0.54 -11.63 16.47
C ALA A 544 1.05 -11.92 15.06
N VAL A 545 0.66 -13.06 14.48
CA VAL A 545 1.11 -13.51 13.16
C VAL A 545 -0.11 -13.65 12.26
N ALA A 546 -0.17 -12.80 11.23
CA ALA A 546 -1.22 -12.85 10.21
C ALA A 546 -1.17 -14.19 9.44
N GLN A 547 -2.25 -14.49 8.71
CA GLN A 547 -2.34 -15.73 7.94
C GLN A 547 -1.25 -15.81 6.85
N ASN A 548 -0.84 -14.67 6.29
CA ASN A 548 0.25 -14.60 5.32
C ASN A 548 1.67 -14.64 5.94
N GLY A 549 1.77 -14.71 7.27
CA GLY A 549 3.04 -14.77 8.00
C GLY A 549 3.56 -13.41 8.50
N GLU A 550 2.92 -12.29 8.19
CA GLU A 550 3.34 -10.98 8.71
C GLU A 550 3.17 -10.88 10.23
N GLU A 551 4.24 -10.46 10.91
CA GLU A 551 4.26 -10.38 12.38
C GLU A 551 4.07 -8.95 12.89
N ARG A 552 3.34 -8.82 14.00
CA ARG A 552 3.20 -7.59 14.80
C ARG A 552 3.55 -7.89 16.24
N VAL A 553 4.49 -7.12 16.80
CA VAL A 553 5.04 -7.36 18.13
C VAL A 553 4.59 -6.28 19.10
N TYR A 554 4.13 -6.70 20.28
CA TYR A 554 3.77 -5.86 21.41
C TYR A 554 4.69 -6.17 22.60
N THR A 555 5.27 -5.15 23.20
CA THR A 555 6.17 -5.26 24.35
C THR A 555 5.46 -4.85 25.62
N ILE A 556 5.57 -5.67 26.66
CA ILE A 556 4.98 -5.44 27.99
C ILE A 556 6.10 -5.49 29.02
N ASN A 557 6.32 -4.36 29.68
CA ASN A 557 7.29 -4.16 30.74
C ASN A 557 6.58 -4.23 32.09
N VAL A 558 6.71 -5.36 32.78
CA VAL A 558 6.09 -5.61 34.09
C VAL A 558 7.11 -5.35 35.19
N THR A 559 6.89 -4.33 36.01
CA THR A 559 7.68 -4.09 37.22
C THR A 559 7.02 -4.81 38.40
N ARG A 560 7.69 -5.82 38.93
CA ARG A 560 7.34 -6.44 40.21
C ARG A 560 8.06 -5.67 41.32
N LYS A 561 7.31 -5.07 42.25
CA LYS A 561 7.90 -4.36 43.39
C LYS A 561 8.73 -5.30 44.27
N GLU A 562 9.67 -4.76 45.02
CA GLU A 562 10.31 -5.52 46.11
C GLU A 562 9.27 -5.91 47.15
N SER A 563 9.38 -7.13 47.68
CA SER A 563 8.57 -7.55 48.82
C SER A 563 9.02 -6.76 50.03
N SER A 564 8.21 -5.81 50.50
CA SER A 564 8.48 -5.11 51.75
C SER A 564 8.39 -6.12 52.91
N SER A 565 9.52 -6.59 53.39
CA SER A 565 9.62 -7.11 54.76
C SER A 565 9.88 -5.92 55.68
N GLU A 566 8.85 -5.61 56.48
CA GLU A 566 8.78 -4.65 57.59
C GLU A 566 8.76 -3.14 57.28
N PRO A 567 7.78 -2.39 57.82
CA PRO A 567 7.92 -0.96 58.01
C PRO A 567 8.99 -0.67 59.09
N PRO A 568 9.63 0.52 59.08
CA PRO A 568 10.46 0.95 60.20
C PRO A 568 9.63 0.94 61.48
N SER A 569 10.11 0.23 62.51
CA SER A 569 9.55 0.36 63.86
C SER A 569 9.76 1.80 64.36
N PRO A 570 8.79 2.39 65.08
CA PRO A 570 8.89 3.74 65.61
C PRO A 570 10.15 3.91 66.49
N PRO A 571 10.65 5.14 66.65
CA PRO A 571 11.84 5.39 67.45
C PRO A 571 11.68 4.84 68.87
N PRO A 572 12.76 4.36 69.50
CA PRO A 572 12.76 4.06 70.93
C PRO A 572 12.31 5.30 71.71
N ASP A 573 11.39 5.12 72.68
CA ASP A 573 10.87 6.22 73.49
C ASP A 573 12.01 7.05 74.11
N GLY A 574 11.92 8.38 74.00
CA GLY A 574 12.83 9.33 74.66
C GLY A 574 13.97 9.89 73.81
N ILE A 575 14.02 9.66 72.49
CA ILE A 575 14.98 10.28 71.58
C ILE A 575 14.34 11.47 70.84
N GLY A 576 14.94 12.65 70.97
CA GLY A 576 14.49 13.90 70.36
C GLY A 576 15.51 14.51 69.39
N ALA A 577 15.12 15.59 68.73
CA ALA A 577 16.02 16.41 67.92
C ALA A 577 15.73 17.90 68.12
N THR A 578 16.79 18.71 68.20
CA THR A 578 16.76 20.16 68.44
C THR A 578 17.17 20.93 67.20
N ASN A 579 17.31 22.26 67.30
CA ASN A 579 17.78 23.13 66.22
C ASN A 579 16.97 23.04 64.92
N GLY A 580 15.69 22.63 65.03
CA GLY A 580 14.75 22.50 63.93
C GLY A 580 14.84 21.20 63.14
N TYR A 581 15.77 20.28 63.44
CA TYR A 581 15.68 18.92 62.88
C TYR A 581 14.40 18.25 63.35
N LYS A 582 13.84 17.38 62.51
CA LYS A 582 12.61 16.65 62.83
C LYS A 582 12.86 15.16 62.76
N LEU A 583 12.37 14.45 63.76
CA LEU A 583 12.26 13.00 63.74
C LEU A 583 10.83 12.67 63.32
N VAL A 584 10.69 12.03 62.16
CA VAL A 584 9.41 11.56 61.62
C VAL A 584 9.59 10.08 61.31
N ASP A 585 8.88 9.23 62.05
CA ASP A 585 9.09 7.79 62.06
C ASP A 585 10.58 7.46 62.35
N SER A 586 11.26 6.71 61.48
CA SER A 586 12.70 6.44 61.59
C SER A 586 13.58 7.39 60.77
N TYR A 587 13.03 8.52 60.31
CA TYR A 587 13.78 9.51 59.52
C TYR A 587 14.13 10.74 60.33
N LEU A 588 15.36 11.21 60.15
CA LEU A 588 15.77 12.56 60.51
C LEU A 588 15.70 13.43 59.26
N THR A 589 14.90 14.50 59.31
CA THR A 589 14.70 15.45 58.21
C THR A 589 15.11 16.87 58.62
N ASN A 590 14.94 17.83 57.71
CA ASN A 590 15.38 19.22 57.86
C ASN A 590 16.91 19.41 57.96
N ALA A 591 17.64 18.61 57.19
CA ALA A 591 19.10 18.65 57.04
C ALA A 591 19.53 19.28 55.70
N TRP A 592 18.99 20.46 55.35
CA TRP A 592 19.24 21.10 54.05
C TRP A 592 20.73 21.40 53.80
N PRO A 593 21.35 20.89 52.70
CA PRO A 593 22.77 21.07 52.44
C PRO A 593 23.22 22.52 52.24
N ALA A 594 22.38 23.36 51.64
CA ALA A 594 22.75 24.76 51.37
C ALA A 594 22.96 25.58 52.66
N ASP A 595 22.36 25.14 53.77
CA ASP A 595 22.52 25.74 55.09
C ASP A 595 23.62 25.06 55.92
N GLY A 596 24.35 24.08 55.34
CA GLY A 596 25.36 23.26 56.01
C GLY A 596 24.79 22.28 57.04
N ARG A 597 23.47 22.10 57.09
CA ARG A 597 22.77 21.28 58.10
C ARG A 597 22.94 19.76 57.88
N ASN A 598 23.54 19.32 56.79
CA ASN A 598 23.79 17.91 56.56
C ASN A 598 25.15 17.41 57.09
N LYS A 599 25.87 18.21 57.88
CA LYS A 599 27.15 17.82 58.47
C LYS A 599 26.97 16.84 59.64
N ALA A 600 27.73 15.74 59.63
CA ALA A 600 27.64 14.67 60.63
C ALA A 600 27.75 15.17 62.07
N GLY A 601 28.72 16.03 62.38
CA GLY A 601 28.89 16.61 63.72
C GLY A 601 27.73 17.49 64.15
N GLN A 602 27.14 18.25 63.21
CA GLN A 602 26.00 19.11 63.48
C GLN A 602 24.73 18.30 63.74
N ILE A 603 24.50 17.23 62.98
CA ILE A 603 23.39 16.29 63.17
C ILE A 603 23.55 15.56 64.51
N LEU A 604 24.73 15.02 64.80
CA LEU A 604 24.97 14.31 66.08
C LEU A 604 24.76 15.23 67.29
N SER A 605 25.19 16.49 67.20
CA SER A 605 25.02 17.47 68.29
C SER A 605 23.57 17.95 68.48
N SER A 606 22.69 17.73 67.51
CA SER A 606 21.28 18.13 67.62
C SER A 606 20.39 17.05 68.23
N LEU A 607 20.89 15.82 68.37
CA LEU A 607 20.13 14.71 68.96
C LEU A 607 20.03 14.85 70.48
N GLU A 608 18.82 14.70 70.99
CA GLU A 608 18.55 14.58 72.43
C GLU A 608 18.49 13.09 72.77
N LEU A 609 19.51 12.60 73.45
CA LEU A 609 19.65 11.19 73.79
C LEU A 609 19.37 10.97 75.29
N PRO A 610 18.72 9.84 75.68
CA PRO A 610 18.59 9.47 77.08
C PRO A 610 19.96 9.29 77.76
N GLU A 611 20.01 9.45 79.08
CA GLU A 611 21.25 9.37 79.85
C GLU A 611 22.04 8.08 79.55
N GLY A 612 23.35 8.23 79.33
CA GLY A 612 24.27 7.13 79.00
C GLY A 612 24.18 6.60 77.56
N HIS A 613 23.27 7.10 76.71
CA HIS A 613 23.23 6.70 75.30
C HIS A 613 24.26 7.45 74.46
N THR A 614 24.68 6.82 73.37
CA THR A 614 25.61 7.41 72.39
C THR A 614 25.03 7.28 70.99
N ALA A 615 25.35 8.24 70.11
CA ALA A 615 24.99 8.23 68.70
C ALA A 615 26.23 8.21 67.83
N THR A 616 26.21 7.37 66.81
CA THR A 616 27.27 7.25 65.80
C THR A 616 26.66 7.42 64.42
N ALA A 617 27.27 8.27 63.59
CA ALA A 617 26.83 8.49 62.22
C ALA A 617 27.65 7.66 61.24
N TYR A 618 26.98 7.09 60.25
CA TYR A 618 27.58 6.36 59.15
C TYR A 618 27.13 6.96 57.82
N ASP A 619 28.08 7.15 56.91
CA ASP A 619 27.78 7.56 55.54
C ASP A 619 27.05 6.45 54.75
N LEU A 620 26.66 6.73 53.50
CA LEU A 620 25.96 5.78 52.64
C LEU A 620 26.82 4.54 52.30
N ALA A 621 28.15 4.65 52.38
CA ALA A 621 29.08 3.54 52.18
C ALA A 621 29.29 2.70 53.46
N GLY A 622 28.72 3.13 54.60
CA GLY A 622 28.83 2.47 55.89
C GLY A 622 30.07 2.84 56.70
N ASN A 623 30.80 3.89 56.31
CA ASN A 623 31.93 4.38 57.10
C ASN A 623 31.43 5.24 58.25
N GLU A 624 32.01 5.07 59.43
CA GLU A 624 31.77 5.96 60.57
C GLU A 624 32.33 7.35 60.28
N VAL A 625 31.51 8.39 60.48
CA VAL A 625 31.84 9.77 60.13
C VAL A 625 31.45 10.74 61.24
N SER A 626 32.18 11.85 61.31
CA SER A 626 31.95 12.92 62.30
C SER A 626 32.40 14.28 61.76
N GLY A 627 32.27 15.34 62.57
CA GLY A 627 32.74 16.68 62.23
C GLY A 627 32.03 17.31 61.02
N ASP A 628 32.78 17.93 60.13
CA ASP A 628 32.26 18.63 58.95
C ASP A 628 31.89 17.73 57.75
N THR A 629 31.94 16.40 57.92
CA THR A 629 31.63 15.44 56.84
C THR A 629 30.16 15.55 56.43
N PRO A 630 29.84 15.85 55.15
CA PRO A 630 28.46 15.92 54.69
C PRO A 630 27.85 14.52 54.61
N LEU A 631 26.58 14.42 55.01
CA LEU A 631 25.76 13.24 54.90
C LEU A 631 24.66 13.46 53.86
N GLY A 632 24.29 12.41 53.14
CA GLY A 632 23.18 12.42 52.19
C GLY A 632 22.05 11.47 52.60
N THR A 633 20.98 11.47 51.82
CA THR A 633 19.85 10.56 52.00
C THR A 633 20.32 9.11 52.12
N GLY A 634 19.83 8.40 53.14
CA GLY A 634 20.20 7.02 53.43
C GLY A 634 21.40 6.85 54.36
N ALA A 635 22.11 7.94 54.71
CA ALA A 635 23.06 7.92 55.82
C ALA A 635 22.37 7.47 57.12
N ARG A 636 23.09 6.74 57.96
CA ARG A 636 22.52 6.02 59.10
C ARG A 636 23.05 6.57 60.42
N LEU A 637 22.16 6.80 61.39
CA LEU A 637 22.51 7.18 62.75
C LEU A 637 22.18 6.01 63.67
N GLU A 638 23.19 5.32 64.19
CA GLU A 638 22.99 4.25 65.17
C GLU A 638 23.04 4.82 66.58
N ILE A 639 22.03 4.47 67.39
CA ILE A 639 21.99 4.81 68.81
C ILE A 639 22.31 3.55 69.60
N ARG A 640 23.25 3.66 70.54
CA ARG A 640 23.59 2.60 71.49
C ARG A 640 23.29 3.03 72.92
N LYS A 641 22.84 2.08 73.74
CA LYS A 641 22.68 2.27 75.18
C LYS A 641 24.05 2.33 75.87
N GLY A 642 24.09 2.75 77.13
CA GLY A 642 25.33 2.84 77.90
C GLY A 642 26.05 1.50 78.12
N ASP A 643 25.35 0.37 77.93
CA ASP A 643 25.92 -0.98 77.96
C ASP A 643 26.46 -1.46 76.59
N GLY A 644 26.37 -0.62 75.55
CA GLY A 644 26.81 -0.91 74.18
C GLY A 644 25.79 -1.66 73.31
N SER A 645 24.63 -2.05 73.86
CA SER A 645 23.56 -2.69 73.08
C SER A 645 22.85 -1.70 72.14
N PRO A 646 22.32 -2.15 70.99
CA PRO A 646 21.56 -1.30 70.07
C PRO A 646 20.30 -0.73 70.74
N ALA A 647 20.14 0.58 70.69
CA ALA A 647 18.93 1.28 71.12
C ALA A 647 17.99 1.51 69.93
N GLY A 648 18.51 1.95 68.78
CA GLY A 648 17.71 2.22 67.59
C GLY A 648 18.55 2.72 66.42
N THR A 649 17.91 2.96 65.28
CA THR A 649 18.58 3.46 64.07
C THR A 649 17.68 4.46 63.37
N PHE A 650 18.25 5.59 62.96
CA PHE A 650 17.61 6.57 62.09
C PHE A 650 18.29 6.61 60.72
N TRP A 651 17.52 7.00 59.70
CA TRP A 651 18.03 7.30 58.38
C TRP A 651 17.85 8.77 58.06
N LEU A 652 18.85 9.38 57.46
CA LEU A 652 18.76 10.74 56.97
C LEU A 652 17.91 10.76 55.70
N VAL A 653 16.97 11.71 55.61
CA VAL A 653 16.25 12.02 54.36
C VAL A 653 16.42 13.49 54.05
N ILE A 654 16.97 13.77 52.88
CA ILE A 654 17.08 15.10 52.29
C ILE A 654 16.23 15.08 51.01
N TYR A 655 15.08 15.76 51.03
CA TYR A 655 14.18 15.79 49.88
C TYR A 655 14.88 16.47 48.70
N GLY A 656 14.96 15.75 47.57
CA GLY A 656 15.71 16.15 46.39
C GLY A 656 17.13 15.59 46.26
N ASP A 657 17.71 15.00 47.31
CA ASP A 657 18.98 14.25 47.27
C ASP A 657 18.64 12.75 47.15
N ALA A 658 18.29 12.33 45.93
CA ALA A 658 17.82 10.99 45.64
C ALA A 658 18.95 9.98 45.50
N ASN A 659 20.15 10.44 45.13
CA ASN A 659 21.33 9.57 45.03
C ASN A 659 22.02 9.33 46.38
N GLY A 660 21.77 10.20 47.39
CA GLY A 660 22.29 10.10 48.74
C GLY A 660 23.72 10.63 48.92
N ASP A 661 24.20 11.48 48.00
CA ASP A 661 25.54 12.08 48.06
C ASP A 661 25.60 13.36 48.92
N GLY A 662 24.44 13.84 49.40
CA GLY A 662 24.34 15.04 50.22
C GLY A 662 24.39 16.35 49.42
N ILE A 663 24.31 16.29 48.09
CA ILE A 663 24.37 17.42 47.16
C ILE A 663 23.24 17.32 46.14
N ILE A 664 22.26 18.22 46.25
CA ILE A 664 21.14 18.25 45.29
C ILE A 664 21.60 18.84 43.95
N ASN A 665 21.71 17.99 42.94
CA ASN A 665 22.24 18.36 41.63
C ASN A 665 21.65 17.53 40.47
N ALA A 666 22.26 17.63 39.28
CA ALA A 666 21.77 16.98 38.08
C ALA A 666 21.76 15.43 38.16
N ILE A 667 22.55 14.85 39.07
CA ILE A 667 22.56 13.41 39.30
C ILE A 667 21.24 12.98 39.97
N ASP A 668 20.68 13.74 40.89
CA ASP A 668 19.38 13.42 41.52
C ASP A 668 18.23 13.45 40.52
N LEU A 669 18.28 14.39 39.56
CA LEU A 669 17.34 14.40 38.43
C LEU A 669 17.37 13.07 37.68
N SER A 670 18.56 12.49 37.48
CA SER A 670 18.68 11.19 36.82
C SER A 670 18.05 10.06 37.63
N TYR A 671 18.03 10.15 38.97
CA TYR A 671 17.39 9.17 39.84
C TYR A 671 15.86 9.30 39.82
N ILE A 672 15.32 10.52 39.75
CA ILE A 672 13.89 10.77 39.55
C ILE A 672 13.46 10.34 38.15
N ILE A 673 14.25 10.61 37.11
CA ILE A 673 13.98 10.10 35.76
C ILE A 673 14.06 8.58 35.72
N ASP A 674 15.06 8.00 36.38
CA ASP A 674 15.17 6.56 36.49
C ASP A 674 14.00 5.97 37.27
N SER A 675 13.47 6.58 38.33
CA SER A 675 12.27 6.07 39.02
C SER A 675 11.01 6.15 38.13
N MET A 676 10.92 7.15 37.25
CA MET A 676 9.80 7.31 36.31
C MET A 676 9.88 6.37 35.09
N VAL A 677 11.10 6.05 34.62
CA VAL A 677 11.32 5.39 33.32
C VAL A 677 11.91 3.99 33.48
N ARG A 678 12.67 3.73 34.54
CA ARG A 678 13.34 2.48 34.84
C ARG A 678 12.73 1.87 36.09
N GLY A 679 12.29 0.61 36.01
CA GLY A 679 11.70 -0.11 37.16
C GLY A 679 12.70 -0.52 38.24
N LYS A 680 13.61 0.39 38.64
CA LYS A 680 14.61 0.18 39.69
C LYS A 680 13.95 0.41 41.06
N SER A 681 14.23 -0.48 42.00
CA SER A 681 13.83 -0.34 43.39
C SER A 681 14.83 0.52 44.17
N TRP A 682 14.31 1.34 45.06
CA TRP A 682 15.07 2.29 45.88
C TRP A 682 14.79 2.02 47.36
N THR A 683 15.73 2.39 48.23
CA THR A 683 15.53 2.26 49.67
C THR A 683 14.37 3.14 50.15
N PRO A 684 13.76 2.85 51.32
CA PRO A 684 12.70 3.70 51.87
C PRO A 684 13.10 5.19 51.99
N ALA A 685 14.34 5.46 52.42
CA ALA A 685 14.88 6.82 52.49
C ALA A 685 15.02 7.47 51.10
N GLN A 686 15.50 6.73 50.10
CA GLN A 686 15.58 7.21 48.72
C GLN A 686 14.20 7.47 48.11
N ASN A 687 13.21 6.63 48.38
CA ASN A 687 11.83 6.87 47.92
C ASN A 687 11.26 8.15 48.54
N ALA A 688 11.53 8.41 49.82
CA ALA A 688 11.14 9.66 50.46
C ALA A 688 11.85 10.87 49.81
N ALA A 689 13.14 10.76 49.46
CA ALA A 689 13.86 11.83 48.79
C ALA A 689 13.46 12.08 47.33
N LEU A 690 13.02 11.03 46.62
CA LEU A 690 12.51 11.08 45.25
C LEU A 690 11.18 11.85 45.15
N ASP A 691 10.33 11.76 46.19
CA ASP A 691 9.09 12.53 46.35
C ASP A 691 9.41 13.92 46.92
N ALA A 692 10.10 14.74 46.10
CA ALA A 692 10.62 16.04 46.51
C ALA A 692 9.52 17.02 46.91
N ASN A 693 8.31 16.90 46.36
CA ASN A 693 7.18 17.75 46.72
C ASN A 693 6.35 17.19 47.90
N ARG A 694 6.55 15.91 48.27
CA ARG A 694 5.89 15.18 49.36
C ARG A 694 4.39 15.00 49.16
N ASP A 695 3.96 14.79 47.91
CA ASP A 695 2.58 14.50 47.56
C ASP A 695 2.24 13.00 47.60
N GLY A 696 3.24 12.16 47.90
CA GLY A 696 3.13 10.70 47.96
C GLY A 696 3.36 10.02 46.60
N THR A 697 3.67 10.77 45.54
CA THR A 697 3.79 10.27 44.16
C THR A 697 4.98 10.85 43.42
N VAL A 698 5.99 10.02 43.14
CA VAL A 698 7.15 10.46 42.32
C VAL A 698 6.76 10.64 40.85
N ASN A 699 6.82 11.88 40.35
CA ASN A 699 6.45 12.24 38.99
C ASN A 699 7.21 13.49 38.46
N ALA A 700 6.76 14.05 37.32
CA ALA A 700 7.40 15.21 36.71
C ALA A 700 7.35 16.48 37.58
N ILE A 701 6.46 16.55 38.57
CA ILE A 701 6.40 17.64 39.55
C ILE A 701 7.63 17.57 40.45
N ASP A 702 8.03 16.41 40.98
CA ASP A 702 9.24 16.27 41.80
C ASP A 702 10.49 16.70 41.05
N LEU A 703 10.56 16.32 39.76
CA LEU A 703 11.61 16.77 38.87
C LEU A 703 11.67 18.31 38.79
N SER A 704 10.51 18.97 38.73
CA SER A 704 10.44 20.45 38.69
C SER A 704 10.93 21.10 39.98
N TYR A 705 10.73 20.48 41.15
CA TYR A 705 11.21 20.98 42.44
C TYR A 705 12.74 20.93 42.51
N VAL A 706 13.35 19.83 42.06
CA VAL A 706 14.81 19.70 42.00
C VAL A 706 15.41 20.68 40.98
N ILE A 707 14.80 20.83 39.80
CA ILE A 707 15.22 21.83 38.79
C ILE A 707 15.12 23.25 39.33
N ASP A 708 14.00 23.62 39.97
CA ASP A 708 13.81 24.95 40.54
C ASP A 708 14.83 25.23 41.65
N SER A 709 15.22 24.21 42.41
CA SER A 709 16.28 24.34 43.41
C SER A 709 17.65 24.62 42.79
N MET A 710 18.02 23.83 41.78
CA MET A 710 19.32 23.97 41.11
C MET A 710 19.44 25.25 40.29
N VAL A 711 18.39 25.62 39.53
CA VAL A 711 18.46 26.67 38.52
C VAL A 711 18.01 28.02 39.07
N LYS A 712 17.01 28.03 39.96
CA LYS A 712 16.41 29.27 40.50
C LYS A 712 16.78 29.51 41.96
N GLY A 713 17.58 28.63 42.57
CA GLY A 713 17.97 28.74 43.98
C GLY A 713 16.80 28.61 44.96
N ARG A 714 15.67 28.03 44.54
CA ARG A 714 14.50 27.87 45.40
C ARG A 714 14.70 26.69 46.36
N PRO A 715 14.66 26.86 47.68
CA PRO A 715 14.85 25.73 48.59
C PRO A 715 13.71 24.73 48.46
N ILE A 716 14.03 23.43 48.47
CA ILE A 716 13.03 22.36 48.61
C ILE A 716 12.69 22.26 50.09
N LYS A 717 11.40 22.32 50.43
CA LYS A 717 10.95 22.32 51.81
C LYS A 717 11.30 21.00 52.50
N GLN A 718 12.13 21.05 53.53
CA GLN A 718 12.64 19.86 54.24
C GLN A 718 11.88 19.50 55.52
N ASP A 719 10.98 20.37 55.98
CA ASP A 719 10.33 20.30 57.29
C ASP A 719 8.86 19.85 57.24
#